data_AF-A0A373CT44-F1
#
_entry.id   AF-A0A373CT44-F1
#
_cell.length_a   1.000
_cell.length_b   1.000
_cell.length_c   1.000
_cell.angle_alpha   90.00
_cell.angle_beta   90.00
_cell.angle_gamma   90.00
#
_symmetry.space_group_name_H-M   'P 1'
#
loop_
_entity.id
_entity.type
_entity.pdbx_description
1 polymer ?
#
loop_
_entity_poly.entity_id
_entity_poly.type
_entity_poly.pdbx_seq_one_letter_code
_entity_poly.pdbx_strand_id
1 'polypeptide(L)'
;MAENVFEAVKQSVSTRDAAAFYGIEVKRNGMACCPFHDDKNPSMKLNEEYFYCFGCGATGDVIDFTAKLFDLSPKEAAEKLAQDFGLIYDSQAPPRRRYVRQKTEAQQFREDRQRCYRVLSDYYHLLKKWESDHSPRTPEEKPHPRFVEAIHKKIYVEYLLDLFLYESEEEQKAWIAEHTAEITHLERRLKIMAENKPTNRERLREITDGIEQGIKELFESEKYMRYLSVMSRFHRYSVNNTMLIYMQKPDATLVAGYNKWKAQFERHVKKGEHGITIIAPTPYKKKIEEQKLDPDTKAPILDKDGKIITEEKEIEIPMFRPVKVFDVSQTDGKPLPELASSLSGNVPNYEAFMEALRRSALVPITFEAMAADTDGYFSADHQKIAIRQGMSEVQTVSATVHEIAHSKLHNQKKIQIANDEQYQEIELFDKPGLFSNGRIVRDNLPEDVYCYDLRGSDYDPGEQVCVEERVVVNHAGSVLLTEPLELAEDGRLMLTEEEGLNFVGGFSTLAQFLQEQRKDRHTEEVEAESISYAVCKYFGIETGENSFGYIASWSQGKELKELRASLETINKTSGTLISDIERHYKEICKERGIDPNAKKEPEMAVLDAEANQQEALFLIDDATYLHIQSCDSGWDYTLYDAASMKE
;
A
#
# COMPACT_ATOMS: atom_id res chain seq x y z
N MET A 1 -57.81 35.49 -2.26
CA MET A 1 -56.91 36.11 -1.26
C MET A 1 -55.62 36.36 -1.99
N ALA A 2 -55.17 37.60 -2.06
CA ALA A 2 -53.95 37.89 -2.80
C ALA A 2 -52.76 37.27 -2.06
N GLU A 3 -51.92 36.55 -2.79
CA GLU A 3 -50.77 35.83 -2.25
C GLU A 3 -49.61 36.81 -2.01
N ASN A 4 -48.78 36.55 -1.00
CA ASN A 4 -47.57 37.34 -0.80
C ASN A 4 -46.55 37.03 -1.92
N VAL A 5 -45.56 37.91 -2.08
CA VAL A 5 -44.57 37.82 -3.17
C VAL A 5 -43.85 36.47 -3.25
N PHE A 6 -43.52 35.86 -2.10
CA PHE A 6 -42.82 34.57 -2.07
C PHE A 6 -43.71 33.42 -2.54
N GLU A 7 -44.99 33.43 -2.18
CA GLU A 7 -45.97 32.42 -2.60
C GLU A 7 -46.29 32.54 -4.09
N ALA A 8 -46.57 33.75 -4.57
CA ALA A 8 -46.87 34.00 -5.97
C ALA A 8 -45.73 33.51 -6.88
N VAL A 9 -44.48 33.76 -6.49
CA VAL A 9 -43.29 33.30 -7.20
C VAL A 9 -43.16 31.78 -7.17
N LYS A 10 -43.20 31.15 -5.98
CA LYS A 10 -42.99 29.70 -5.85
C LYS A 10 -44.09 28.85 -6.50
N GLN A 11 -45.30 29.38 -6.64
CA GLN A 11 -46.39 28.67 -7.32
C GLN A 11 -46.36 28.83 -8.84
N SER A 12 -45.73 29.90 -9.34
CA SER A 12 -45.86 30.29 -10.75
C SER A 12 -44.56 30.17 -11.54
N VAL A 13 -43.40 30.11 -10.89
CA VAL A 13 -42.08 30.09 -11.55
C VAL A 13 -41.25 28.93 -11.01
N SER A 14 -40.87 28.01 -11.89
CA SER A 14 -39.93 26.94 -11.53
C SER A 14 -38.48 27.40 -11.58
N THR A 15 -37.58 26.68 -10.90
CA THR A 15 -36.12 26.93 -11.00
C THR A 15 -35.62 26.83 -12.45
N ARG A 16 -36.24 25.96 -13.25
CA ARG A 16 -35.89 25.78 -14.66
C ARG A 16 -36.32 26.98 -15.51
N ASP A 17 -37.51 27.51 -15.28
CA ASP A 17 -38.03 28.66 -16.02
C ASP A 17 -37.21 29.92 -15.71
N ALA A 18 -36.87 30.12 -14.43
CA ALA A 18 -35.99 31.21 -14.00
C ALA A 18 -34.60 31.11 -14.65
N ALA A 19 -33.98 29.91 -14.65
CA ALA A 19 -32.67 29.71 -15.26
C ALA A 19 -32.70 29.99 -16.78
N ALA A 20 -33.71 29.48 -17.49
CA ALA A 20 -33.86 29.74 -18.92
C ALA A 20 -34.11 31.22 -19.23
N PHE A 21 -34.95 31.90 -18.43
CA PHE A 21 -35.25 33.32 -18.59
C PHE A 21 -34.01 34.20 -18.36
N TYR A 22 -33.15 33.82 -17.42
CA TYR A 22 -31.88 34.51 -17.14
C TYR A 22 -30.71 34.10 -18.06
N GLY A 23 -31.00 33.38 -19.15
CA GLY A 23 -30.02 33.09 -20.21
C GLY A 23 -29.13 31.87 -19.94
N ILE A 24 -29.50 31.01 -18.99
CA ILE A 24 -28.78 29.77 -18.71
C ILE A 24 -29.39 28.63 -19.54
N GLU A 25 -28.59 28.02 -20.40
CA GLU A 25 -29.04 26.94 -21.26
C GLU A 25 -29.25 25.64 -20.46
N VAL A 26 -30.52 25.26 -20.27
CA VAL A 26 -30.89 24.03 -19.56
C VAL A 26 -31.17 22.90 -20.56
N LYS A 27 -30.31 21.87 -20.54
CA LYS A 27 -30.45 20.69 -21.40
C LYS A 27 -31.74 19.92 -21.08
N ARG A 28 -32.19 19.04 -22.00
CA ARG A 28 -33.43 18.24 -21.83
C ARG A 28 -33.45 17.41 -20.55
N ASN A 29 -32.29 16.90 -20.12
CA ASN A 29 -32.13 16.15 -18.88
C ASN A 29 -32.10 17.04 -17.62
N GLY A 30 -32.36 18.34 -17.72
CA GLY A 30 -32.36 19.27 -16.58
C GLY A 30 -30.96 19.68 -16.11
N MET A 31 -29.90 19.42 -16.89
CA MET A 31 -28.55 19.85 -16.54
C MET A 31 -28.20 21.18 -17.21
N ALA A 32 -27.49 22.04 -16.50
CA ALA A 32 -26.95 23.32 -16.96
C ALA A 32 -25.54 23.54 -16.42
N CYS A 33 -24.74 24.38 -17.09
CA CYS A 33 -23.50 24.89 -16.51
C CYS A 33 -23.86 25.78 -15.31
N CYS A 34 -23.15 25.58 -14.20
CA CYS A 34 -23.40 26.32 -12.98
C CYS A 34 -22.89 27.76 -13.11
N PRO A 35 -23.74 28.78 -12.88
CA PRO A 35 -23.30 30.18 -12.93
C PRO A 35 -22.51 30.60 -11.66
N PHE A 36 -22.43 29.74 -10.64
CA PHE A 36 -21.84 30.06 -9.34
C PHE A 36 -20.37 29.65 -9.19
N HIS A 37 -19.79 29.01 -10.20
CA HIS A 37 -18.36 28.73 -10.29
C HIS A 37 -17.94 28.64 -11.77
N ASP A 38 -16.65 28.60 -12.04
CA ASP A 38 -16.15 28.45 -13.41
C ASP A 38 -16.41 27.02 -13.92
N ASP A 39 -17.53 26.85 -14.63
CA ASP A 39 -18.05 25.55 -15.03
C ASP A 39 -18.07 25.37 -16.55
N LYS A 40 -17.12 24.57 -17.05
CA LYS A 40 -17.03 24.21 -18.47
C LYS A 40 -17.99 23.08 -18.87
N ASN A 41 -18.48 22.28 -17.90
CA ASN A 41 -19.28 21.07 -18.16
C ASN A 41 -20.55 21.05 -17.29
N PRO A 42 -21.76 20.93 -17.85
CA PRO A 42 -23.00 21.02 -17.07
C PRO A 42 -23.01 20.23 -15.76
N SER A 43 -22.83 20.91 -14.63
CA SER A 43 -22.72 20.31 -13.30
C SER A 43 -23.91 20.66 -12.39
N MET A 44 -24.81 21.54 -12.83
CA MET A 44 -25.98 21.96 -12.07
C MET A 44 -27.25 21.30 -12.58
N LYS A 45 -27.94 20.58 -11.71
CA LYS A 45 -29.24 19.98 -11.96
C LYS A 45 -30.36 20.95 -11.54
N LEU A 46 -31.27 21.22 -12.45
CA LEU A 46 -32.46 22.06 -12.28
C LEU A 46 -33.72 21.21 -12.43
N ASN A 47 -34.56 21.22 -11.41
CA ASN A 47 -35.86 20.54 -11.39
C ASN A 47 -36.99 21.58 -11.38
N GLU A 48 -38.23 21.16 -11.16
CA GLU A 48 -39.35 22.12 -11.00
C GLU A 48 -39.29 22.86 -9.65
N GLU A 49 -38.80 22.20 -8.59
CA GLU A 49 -38.84 22.74 -7.22
C GLU A 49 -37.50 23.27 -6.69
N TYR A 50 -36.37 22.79 -7.20
CA TYR A 50 -35.05 23.11 -6.65
C TYR A 50 -33.92 22.99 -7.67
N PHE A 51 -32.78 23.59 -7.35
CA PHE A 51 -31.51 23.39 -8.05
C PHE A 51 -30.45 22.78 -7.12
N TYR A 52 -29.53 22.01 -7.69
CA TYR A 52 -28.36 21.48 -7.00
C TYR A 52 -27.15 21.40 -7.95
N CYS A 53 -26.03 22.00 -7.56
CA CYS A 53 -24.76 21.90 -8.27
C CYS A 53 -23.87 20.82 -7.66
N PHE A 54 -23.46 19.84 -8.46
CA PHE A 54 -22.55 18.78 -8.03
C PHE A 54 -21.09 19.25 -7.92
N GLY A 55 -20.72 20.34 -8.59
CA GLY A 55 -19.37 20.92 -8.52
C GLY A 55 -19.14 21.73 -7.24
N CYS A 56 -19.96 22.76 -7.01
CA CYS A 56 -19.77 23.69 -5.89
C CYS A 56 -20.72 23.46 -4.69
N GLY A 57 -21.65 22.52 -4.78
CA GLY A 57 -22.63 22.24 -3.71
C GLY A 57 -23.73 23.29 -3.55
N ALA A 58 -23.80 24.30 -4.42
CA ALA A 58 -24.84 25.30 -4.38
C ALA A 58 -26.22 24.65 -4.58
N THR A 59 -27.14 24.92 -3.66
CA THR A 59 -28.51 24.39 -3.66
C THR A 59 -29.50 25.45 -3.20
N GLY A 60 -30.77 25.27 -3.57
CA GLY A 60 -31.88 26.07 -3.08
C GLY A 60 -33.12 25.97 -3.98
N ASP A 61 -34.14 26.75 -3.67
CA ASP A 61 -35.32 26.93 -4.53
C ASP A 61 -35.13 28.07 -5.55
N VAL A 62 -36.18 28.42 -6.30
CA VAL A 62 -36.15 29.47 -7.35
C VAL A 62 -35.75 30.84 -6.82
N ILE A 63 -36.07 31.14 -5.56
CA ILE A 63 -35.75 32.40 -4.91
C ILE A 63 -34.29 32.39 -4.47
N ASP A 64 -33.82 31.30 -3.87
CA ASP A 64 -32.41 31.13 -3.51
C ASP A 64 -31.49 31.19 -4.73
N PHE A 65 -31.94 30.60 -5.85
CA PHE A 65 -31.24 30.64 -7.13
C PHE A 65 -31.07 32.08 -7.62
N THR A 66 -32.16 32.83 -7.67
CA THR A 66 -32.17 34.22 -8.15
C THR A 66 -31.42 35.15 -7.18
N ALA A 67 -31.55 34.93 -5.87
CA ALA A 67 -30.81 35.66 -4.85
C ALA A 67 -29.30 35.51 -5.06
N LYS A 68 -28.82 34.29 -5.31
CA LYS A 68 -27.39 34.03 -5.58
C LYS A 68 -26.94 34.57 -6.94
N LEU A 69 -27.79 34.48 -7.96
CA LEU A 69 -27.44 34.91 -9.31
C LEU A 69 -27.24 36.43 -9.41
N PHE A 70 -28.01 37.20 -8.65
CA PHE A 70 -28.00 38.67 -8.68
C PHE A 70 -27.46 39.33 -7.41
N ASP A 71 -26.96 38.54 -6.46
CA ASP A 71 -26.50 39.00 -5.13
C ASP A 71 -27.57 39.85 -4.40
N LEU A 72 -28.79 39.31 -4.32
CA LEU A 72 -29.96 39.97 -3.73
C LEU A 72 -30.38 39.31 -2.43
N SER A 73 -31.03 40.06 -1.54
CA SER A 73 -31.73 39.45 -0.41
C SER A 73 -32.89 38.56 -0.90
N PRO A 74 -33.35 37.57 -0.13
CA PRO A 74 -34.46 36.70 -0.55
C PRO A 74 -35.73 37.46 -0.92
N LYS A 75 -35.99 38.61 -0.28
CA LYS A 75 -37.14 39.45 -0.58
C LYS A 75 -36.98 40.18 -1.91
N GLU A 76 -35.83 40.78 -2.15
CA GLU A 76 -35.52 41.45 -3.42
C GLU A 76 -35.50 40.46 -4.58
N ALA A 77 -34.99 39.24 -4.36
CA ALA A 77 -35.02 38.16 -5.34
C ALA A 77 -36.47 37.73 -5.68
N ALA A 78 -37.35 37.64 -4.68
CA ALA A 78 -38.76 37.35 -4.90
C ALA A 78 -39.49 38.50 -5.65
N GLU A 79 -39.22 39.75 -5.28
CA GLU A 79 -39.77 40.93 -5.96
C GLU A 79 -39.27 41.03 -7.41
N LYS A 80 -37.99 40.71 -7.64
CA LYS A 80 -37.40 40.62 -8.97
C LYS A 80 -38.05 39.52 -9.82
N LEU A 81 -38.21 38.32 -9.28
CA LEU A 81 -38.91 37.24 -9.98
C LEU A 81 -40.36 37.62 -10.29
N ALA A 82 -41.06 38.25 -9.35
CA ALA A 82 -42.42 38.71 -9.58
C ALA A 82 -42.49 39.78 -10.69
N GLN A 83 -41.53 40.71 -10.73
CA GLN A 83 -41.45 41.73 -11.78
C GLN A 83 -41.10 41.13 -13.15
N ASP A 84 -40.08 40.26 -13.19
CA ASP A 84 -39.55 39.65 -14.41
C ASP A 84 -40.57 38.71 -15.07
N PHE A 85 -41.37 38.00 -14.27
CA PHE A 85 -42.41 37.06 -14.75
C PHE A 85 -43.83 37.67 -14.75
N GLY A 86 -43.98 38.97 -14.43
CA GLY A 86 -45.26 39.66 -14.47
C GLY A 86 -46.30 39.17 -13.46
N LEU A 87 -45.86 38.70 -12.30
CA LEU A 87 -46.73 38.15 -11.25
C LEU A 87 -47.35 39.27 -10.41
N ILE A 88 -48.67 39.20 -10.23
CA ILE A 88 -49.43 40.11 -9.36
C ILE A 88 -49.46 39.51 -7.95
N TYR A 89 -48.96 40.25 -6.97
CA TYR A 89 -48.94 39.86 -5.56
C TYR A 89 -49.40 41.02 -4.66
N ASP A 90 -49.81 40.70 -3.43
CA ASP A 90 -50.13 41.69 -2.41
C ASP A 90 -48.91 41.99 -1.54
N SER A 91 -48.38 43.21 -1.66
CA SER A 91 -47.19 43.66 -0.93
C SER A 91 -47.42 43.85 0.57
N GLN A 92 -48.68 43.85 1.03
CA GLN A 92 -49.05 43.94 2.44
C GLN A 92 -49.53 42.60 3.03
N ALA A 93 -49.59 41.52 2.23
CA ALA A 93 -49.95 40.20 2.73
C ALA A 93 -48.80 39.61 3.58
N PRO A 94 -49.02 39.27 4.87
CA PRO A 94 -47.98 38.66 5.69
C PRO A 94 -47.61 37.26 5.14
N PRO A 95 -46.34 36.83 5.27
CA PRO A 95 -45.94 35.48 4.89
C PRO A 95 -46.77 34.45 5.66
N ARG A 96 -47.45 33.51 4.97
CA ARG A 96 -48.08 32.40 5.69
C ARG A 96 -46.96 31.62 6.37
N ARG A 97 -47.00 31.57 7.71
CA ARG A 97 -46.15 30.63 8.46
C ARG A 97 -46.41 29.24 7.89
N ARG A 98 -45.37 28.61 7.33
CA ARG A 98 -45.40 27.20 6.95
C ARG A 98 -45.92 26.45 8.18
N TYR A 99 -47.10 25.84 8.07
CA TYR A 99 -47.69 25.08 9.17
C TYR A 99 -46.83 23.82 9.33
N VAL A 100 -45.74 23.93 10.10
CA VAL A 100 -45.02 22.76 10.59
C VAL A 100 -46.04 22.04 11.46
N ARG A 101 -46.58 20.92 10.97
CA ARG A 101 -47.51 20.09 11.74
C ARG A 101 -46.85 19.84 13.09
N GLN A 102 -47.41 20.41 14.16
CA GLN A 102 -46.85 20.20 15.50
C GLN A 102 -46.80 18.71 15.74
N LYS A 103 -45.59 18.20 16.00
CA LYS A 103 -45.40 16.79 16.32
C LYS A 103 -46.21 16.53 17.58
N THR A 104 -46.93 15.41 17.58
CA THR A 104 -47.59 14.96 18.80
C THR A 104 -46.53 14.69 19.88
N GLU A 105 -46.86 14.84 21.16
CA GLU A 105 -45.93 14.54 22.26
C GLU A 105 -45.37 13.12 22.15
N ALA A 106 -46.19 12.16 21.71
CA ALA A 106 -45.76 10.79 21.47
C ALA A 106 -44.74 10.66 20.32
N GLN A 107 -44.87 11.47 19.26
CA GLN A 107 -43.90 11.48 18.16
C GLN A 107 -42.60 12.18 18.56
N GLN A 108 -42.70 13.30 19.27
CA GLN A 108 -41.55 14.02 19.83
C GLN A 108 -40.74 13.09 20.74
N PHE A 109 -41.41 12.43 21.69
CA PHE A 109 -40.78 11.47 22.60
C PHE A 109 -40.10 10.32 21.85
N ARG A 110 -40.72 9.73 20.82
CA ARG A 110 -40.10 8.65 20.05
C ARG A 110 -38.80 9.09 19.38
N GLU A 111 -38.79 10.29 18.79
CA GLU A 111 -37.60 10.84 18.15
C GLU A 111 -36.51 11.19 19.17
N ASP A 112 -36.87 11.81 20.29
CA ASP A 112 -35.93 12.17 21.34
C ASP A 112 -35.32 10.91 21.99
N ARG A 113 -36.13 9.88 22.23
CA ARG A 113 -35.68 8.56 22.71
C ARG A 113 -34.70 7.93 21.73
N GLN A 114 -35.04 7.91 20.43
CA GLN A 114 -34.18 7.33 19.41
C GLN A 114 -32.86 8.11 19.25
N ARG A 115 -32.91 9.43 19.37
CA ARG A 115 -31.72 10.30 19.37
C ARG A 115 -30.83 9.98 20.58
N CYS A 116 -31.38 9.94 21.79
CA CYS A 116 -30.60 9.65 23.01
C CYS A 116 -29.95 8.28 22.93
N TYR A 117 -30.72 7.24 22.56
CA TYR A 117 -30.23 5.88 22.41
C TYR A 117 -29.08 5.79 21.40
N ARG A 118 -29.23 6.43 20.22
CA ARG A 118 -28.18 6.47 19.20
C ARG A 118 -26.90 7.11 19.74
N VAL A 119 -27.00 8.30 20.33
CA VAL A 119 -25.84 9.05 20.84
C VAL A 119 -25.12 8.28 21.94
N LEU A 120 -25.86 7.70 22.89
CA LEU A 120 -25.28 6.89 23.96
C LEU A 120 -24.63 5.61 23.42
N SER A 121 -25.25 4.95 22.45
CA SER A 121 -24.68 3.77 21.79
C SER A 121 -23.37 4.11 21.08
N ASP A 122 -23.36 5.17 20.26
CA ASP A 122 -22.16 5.62 19.55
C ASP A 122 -21.03 5.98 20.53
N TYR A 123 -21.38 6.65 21.63
CA TYR A 123 -20.43 7.00 22.67
C TYR A 123 -19.91 5.76 23.42
N TYR A 124 -20.75 4.79 23.75
CA TYR A 124 -20.34 3.54 24.37
C TYR A 124 -19.35 2.77 23.50
N HIS A 125 -19.60 2.66 22.19
CA HIS A 125 -18.69 2.02 21.24
C HIS A 125 -17.35 2.77 21.17
N LEU A 126 -17.37 4.10 21.24
CA LEU A 126 -16.15 4.91 21.29
C LEU A 126 -15.36 4.67 22.58
N LEU A 127 -16.01 4.61 23.73
CA LEU A 127 -15.37 4.31 25.01
C LEU A 127 -14.74 2.91 24.99
N LYS A 128 -15.44 1.88 24.50
CA LYS A 128 -14.87 0.53 24.30
C LYS A 128 -13.63 0.56 23.42
N LYS A 129 -13.64 1.36 22.36
CA LYS A 129 -12.49 1.51 21.49
C LYS A 129 -11.32 2.17 22.22
N TRP A 130 -11.54 3.25 22.96
CA TRP A 130 -10.48 3.93 23.71
C TRP A 130 -9.89 3.09 24.83
N GLU A 131 -10.71 2.31 25.53
CA GLU A 131 -10.24 1.32 26.51
C GLU A 131 -9.23 0.35 25.88
N SER A 132 -9.49 -0.11 24.65
CA SER A 132 -8.59 -1.01 23.93
C SER A 132 -7.36 -0.30 23.35
N ASP A 133 -7.55 0.83 22.66
CA ASP A 133 -6.50 1.50 21.90
C ASP A 133 -5.50 2.27 22.79
N HIS A 134 -5.95 2.71 23.97
CA HIS A 134 -5.16 3.56 24.87
C HIS A 134 -4.85 2.90 26.22
N SER A 135 -4.98 1.57 26.31
CA SER A 135 -4.59 0.82 27.50
C SER A 135 -3.09 1.01 27.78
N PRO A 136 -2.71 1.30 29.04
CA PRO A 136 -1.30 1.27 29.45
C PRO A 136 -0.69 -0.09 29.11
N ARG A 137 0.52 -0.08 28.55
CA ARG A 137 1.27 -1.28 28.13
C ARG A 137 2.06 -1.89 29.29
N THR A 138 2.45 -1.06 30.26
CA THR A 138 3.12 -1.50 31.49
C THR A 138 2.48 -0.86 32.73
N PRO A 139 2.61 -1.46 33.92
CA PRO A 139 2.09 -0.89 35.16
C PRO A 139 2.65 0.50 35.51
N GLU A 140 3.84 0.83 35.01
CA GLU A 140 4.55 2.08 35.26
C GLU A 140 4.12 3.19 34.28
N GLU A 141 3.44 2.85 33.18
CA GLU A 141 3.01 3.81 32.17
C GLU A 141 1.84 4.66 32.68
N LYS A 142 1.98 5.99 32.57
CA LYS A 142 0.93 6.92 33.00
C LYS A 142 -0.32 6.74 32.14
N PRO A 143 -1.50 6.47 32.73
CA PRO A 143 -2.72 6.20 31.96
C PRO A 143 -3.13 7.37 31.08
N HIS A 144 -3.40 7.07 29.81
CA HIS A 144 -3.83 8.06 28.84
C HIS A 144 -5.21 8.66 29.25
N PRO A 145 -5.45 9.98 29.13
CA PRO A 145 -6.70 10.60 29.59
C PRO A 145 -7.98 9.96 29.02
N ARG A 146 -7.95 9.55 27.74
CA ARG A 146 -9.09 8.86 27.10
C ARG A 146 -9.33 7.45 27.65
N PHE A 147 -8.27 6.77 28.09
CA PHE A 147 -8.41 5.47 28.74
C PHE A 147 -9.08 5.63 30.10
N VAL A 148 -8.62 6.61 30.90
CA VAL A 148 -9.24 6.93 32.21
C VAL A 148 -10.72 7.29 32.04
N GLU A 149 -11.06 8.09 31.04
CA GLU A 149 -12.44 8.42 30.73
C GLU A 149 -13.26 7.19 30.32
N ALA A 150 -12.71 6.32 29.46
CA ALA A 150 -13.35 5.09 29.05
C ALA A 150 -13.74 4.24 30.25
N ILE A 151 -12.80 4.01 31.17
CA ILE A 151 -13.03 3.22 32.38
C ILE A 151 -14.12 3.87 33.27
N HIS A 152 -14.09 5.19 33.47
CA HIS A 152 -15.05 5.86 34.34
C HIS A 152 -16.46 5.98 33.74
N LYS A 153 -16.57 6.20 32.43
CA LYS A 153 -17.84 6.52 31.79
C LYS A 153 -18.54 5.32 31.18
N LYS A 154 -17.82 4.25 30.84
CA LYS A 154 -18.38 3.07 30.18
C LYS A 154 -19.52 2.41 30.97
N ILE A 155 -19.31 2.17 32.27
CA ILE A 155 -20.32 1.54 33.15
C ILE A 155 -21.56 2.43 33.26
N TYR A 156 -21.36 3.74 33.41
CA TYR A 156 -22.47 4.69 33.50
C TYR A 156 -23.29 4.73 32.20
N VAL A 157 -22.63 4.78 31.04
CA VAL A 157 -23.32 4.78 29.75
C VAL A 157 -24.04 3.45 29.49
N GLU A 158 -23.48 2.32 29.93
CA GLU A 158 -24.14 1.01 29.86
C GLU A 158 -25.43 0.99 30.68
N TYR A 159 -25.38 1.47 31.92
CA TYR A 159 -26.58 1.67 32.76
C TYR A 159 -27.63 2.57 32.06
N LEU A 160 -27.19 3.66 31.43
CA LEU A 160 -28.12 4.54 30.69
C LEU A 160 -28.73 3.85 29.47
N LEU A 161 -28.01 2.96 28.78
CA LEU A 161 -28.56 2.18 27.67
C LEU A 161 -29.59 1.17 28.16
N ASP A 162 -29.35 0.54 29.31
CA ASP A 162 -30.30 -0.37 29.97
C ASP A 162 -31.59 0.35 30.38
N LEU A 163 -31.49 1.62 30.83
CA LEU A 163 -32.65 2.47 31.12
C LEU A 163 -33.63 2.54 29.92
N PHE A 164 -33.10 2.63 28.69
CA PHE A 164 -33.92 2.69 27.48
C PHE A 164 -34.48 1.33 27.04
N LEU A 165 -34.02 0.22 27.62
CA LEU A 165 -34.48 -1.14 27.31
C LEU A 165 -35.50 -1.66 28.32
N TYR A 166 -35.35 -1.33 29.60
CA TYR A 166 -36.09 -1.99 30.69
C TYR A 166 -37.00 -1.07 31.52
N GLU A 167 -36.78 0.25 31.53
CA GLU A 167 -37.58 1.18 32.34
C GLU A 167 -38.84 1.68 31.64
N SER A 168 -39.76 2.29 32.40
CA SER A 168 -41.05 2.77 31.89
C SER A 168 -40.90 4.00 30.98
N GLU A 169 -41.89 4.25 30.10
CA GLU A 169 -41.88 5.45 29.24
C GLU A 169 -41.88 6.77 30.03
N GLU A 170 -42.45 6.77 31.24
CA GLU A 170 -42.55 7.95 32.09
C GLU A 170 -41.18 8.32 32.67
N GLU A 171 -40.42 7.33 33.14
CA GLU A 171 -39.05 7.50 33.62
C GLU A 171 -38.11 7.92 32.48
N GLN A 172 -38.26 7.32 31.29
CA GLN A 172 -37.50 7.70 30.11
C GLN A 172 -37.77 9.16 29.70
N LYS A 173 -39.04 9.60 29.73
CA LYS A 173 -39.41 11.00 29.44
C LYS A 173 -38.77 11.97 30.43
N ALA A 174 -38.85 11.67 31.72
CA ALA A 174 -38.26 12.50 32.78
C ALA A 174 -36.73 12.61 32.59
N TRP A 175 -36.07 11.47 32.34
CA TRP A 175 -34.63 11.44 32.13
C TRP A 175 -34.20 12.25 30.90
N ILE A 176 -34.89 12.05 29.75
CA ILE A 176 -34.62 12.80 28.50
C ILE A 176 -34.74 14.30 28.74
N ALA A 177 -35.79 14.74 29.44
CA ALA A 177 -36.03 16.16 29.71
C ALA A 177 -34.89 16.78 30.55
N GLU A 178 -34.36 16.04 31.52
CA GLU A 178 -33.26 16.50 32.38
C GLU A 178 -31.90 16.45 31.67
N HIS A 179 -31.66 15.48 30.79
CA HIS A 179 -30.32 15.18 30.24
C HIS A 179 -30.12 15.60 28.76
N THR A 180 -31.07 16.34 28.19
CA THR A 180 -31.00 16.80 26.79
C THR A 180 -29.71 17.60 26.48
N ALA A 181 -29.24 18.41 27.43
CA ALA A 181 -28.01 19.20 27.26
C ALA A 181 -26.76 18.31 27.19
N GLU A 182 -26.68 17.28 28.05
CA GLU A 182 -25.57 16.33 28.06
C GLU A 182 -25.52 15.52 26.77
N ILE A 183 -26.66 14.99 26.31
CA ILE A 183 -26.76 14.28 25.02
C ILE A 183 -26.33 15.17 23.86
N THR A 184 -26.72 16.44 23.85
CA THR A 184 -26.32 17.38 22.80
C THR A 184 -24.82 17.66 22.82
N HIS A 185 -24.21 17.78 24.01
CA HIS A 185 -22.77 17.92 24.15
C HIS A 185 -22.02 16.67 23.65
N LEU A 186 -22.49 15.47 24.02
CA LEU A 186 -21.92 14.20 23.55
C LEU A 186 -22.03 14.08 22.03
N GLU A 187 -23.19 14.38 21.44
CA GLU A 187 -23.43 14.33 19.99
C GLU A 187 -22.48 15.28 19.24
N ARG A 188 -22.31 16.51 19.74
CA ARG A 188 -21.36 17.49 19.15
C ARG A 188 -19.92 16.98 19.23
N ARG A 189 -19.53 16.40 20.38
CA ARG A 189 -18.19 15.86 20.58
C ARG A 189 -17.93 14.66 19.67
N LEU A 190 -18.90 13.75 19.52
CA LEU A 190 -18.84 12.63 18.58
C LEU A 190 -18.68 13.12 17.14
N LYS A 191 -19.40 14.18 16.75
CA LYS A 191 -19.28 14.78 15.42
C LYS A 191 -17.88 15.35 15.16
N ILE A 192 -17.34 16.14 16.08
CA ILE A 192 -15.96 16.69 15.98
C ILE A 192 -14.93 15.56 15.86
N MET A 193 -15.10 14.47 16.63
CA MET A 193 -14.21 13.32 16.57
C MET A 193 -14.34 12.50 15.28
N ALA A 194 -15.52 12.50 14.66
CA ALA A 194 -15.74 11.88 13.35
C ALA A 194 -15.11 12.70 12.22
N GLU A 195 -15.22 14.03 12.29
CA GLU A 195 -14.62 14.98 11.34
C GLU A 195 -13.09 15.00 11.44
N ASN A 196 -12.53 14.82 12.65
CA ASN A 196 -11.08 14.78 12.89
C ASN A 196 -10.44 13.38 12.70
N LYS A 197 -11.17 12.39 12.17
CA LYS A 197 -10.55 11.10 11.83
C LYS A 197 -9.73 11.26 10.55
N PRO A 198 -8.44 10.90 10.54
CA PRO A 198 -7.65 10.95 9.33
C PRO A 198 -8.31 10.04 8.29
N THR A 199 -8.59 10.64 7.14
CA THR A 199 -9.13 9.99 5.94
C THR A 199 -8.19 8.86 5.51
N ASN A 200 -8.69 7.92 4.71
CA ASN A 200 -7.82 6.86 4.17
C ASN A 200 -6.62 7.45 3.41
N ARG A 201 -6.82 8.59 2.72
CA ARG A 201 -5.76 9.29 2.00
C ARG A 201 -4.69 9.85 2.94
N GLU A 202 -5.09 10.48 4.04
CA GLU A 202 -4.14 11.01 5.03
C GLU A 202 -3.36 9.90 5.73
N ARG A 203 -4.02 8.80 6.11
CA ARG A 203 -3.31 7.65 6.72
C ARG A 203 -2.31 7.01 5.78
N LEU A 204 -2.66 6.88 4.48
CA LEU A 204 -1.74 6.36 3.48
C LEU A 204 -0.54 7.29 3.32
N ARG A 205 -0.76 8.62 3.31
CA ARG A 205 0.33 9.60 3.27
C ARG A 205 1.26 9.47 4.47
N GLU A 206 0.72 9.43 5.69
CA GLU A 206 1.53 9.24 6.92
C GLU A 206 2.36 7.94 6.88
N ILE A 207 1.79 6.86 6.35
CA ILE A 207 2.50 5.58 6.19
C ILE A 207 3.60 5.69 5.13
N THR A 208 3.32 6.32 4.00
CA THR A 208 4.32 6.54 2.94
C THR A 208 5.47 7.40 3.46
N ASP A 209 5.18 8.52 4.11
CA ASP A 209 6.18 9.41 4.72
C ASP A 209 7.04 8.63 5.75
N GLY A 210 6.41 7.75 6.54
CA GLY A 210 7.11 6.87 7.47
C GLY A 210 8.03 5.85 6.80
N ILE A 211 7.62 5.28 5.66
CA ILE A 211 8.46 4.37 4.85
C ILE A 211 9.67 5.13 4.30
N GLU A 212 9.46 6.33 3.76
CA GLU A 212 10.54 7.18 3.22
C GLU A 212 11.59 7.50 4.28
N GLN A 213 11.14 7.85 5.49
CA GLN A 213 12.03 8.08 6.62
C GLN A 213 12.76 6.79 7.04
N GLY A 214 12.05 5.66 7.09
CA GLY A 214 12.63 4.35 7.40
C GLY A 214 13.74 3.95 6.40
N ILE A 215 13.56 4.25 5.11
CA ILE A 215 14.59 4.00 4.08
C ILE A 215 15.82 4.87 4.32
N LYS A 216 15.67 6.16 4.65
CA LYS A 216 16.81 7.05 4.94
C LYS A 216 17.64 6.56 6.13
N GLU A 217 16.97 6.12 7.19
CA GLU A 217 17.61 5.60 8.39
C GLU A 217 18.24 4.21 8.19
N LEU A 218 17.81 3.47 7.16
CA LEU A 218 18.22 2.09 6.94
C LEU A 218 19.71 1.94 6.69
N PHE A 219 20.31 2.89 5.98
CA PHE A 219 21.69 2.80 5.50
C PHE A 219 22.74 3.20 6.57
N GLU A 220 22.31 3.41 7.81
CA GLU A 220 23.17 3.40 8.99
C GLU A 220 23.52 1.93 9.32
N SER A 221 24.81 1.56 9.20
CA SER A 221 25.31 0.20 8.90
C SER A 221 24.65 -1.01 9.59
N GLU A 222 24.29 -0.94 10.88
CA GLU A 222 23.67 -2.08 11.59
C GLU A 222 22.22 -2.35 11.18
N LYS A 223 21.48 -1.32 10.75
CA LYS A 223 20.06 -1.42 10.39
C LYS A 223 19.88 -2.16 9.05
N TYR A 224 20.81 -1.96 8.13
CA TYR A 224 20.76 -2.55 6.78
C TYR A 224 20.74 -4.08 6.81
N MET A 225 21.66 -4.73 7.54
CA MET A 225 21.69 -6.19 7.64
C MET A 225 20.44 -6.76 8.33
N ARG A 226 19.92 -6.07 9.36
CA ARG A 226 18.66 -6.46 10.02
C ARG A 226 17.48 -6.40 9.06
N TYR A 227 17.42 -5.39 8.21
CA TYR A 227 16.42 -5.30 7.16
C TYR A 227 16.58 -6.40 6.12
N LEU A 228 17.80 -6.68 5.62
CA LEU A 228 18.01 -7.78 4.67
C LEU A 228 17.58 -9.14 5.26
N SER A 229 17.77 -9.33 6.56
CA SER A 229 17.26 -10.50 7.30
C SER A 229 15.73 -10.54 7.41
N VAL A 230 15.03 -9.40 7.55
CA VAL A 230 13.56 -9.34 7.43
C VAL A 230 13.14 -9.63 5.99
N MET A 231 13.80 -9.00 5.02
CA MET A 231 13.51 -9.13 3.60
C MET A 231 13.69 -10.57 3.12
N SER A 232 14.67 -11.32 3.60
CA SER A 232 14.83 -12.73 3.24
C SER A 232 13.61 -13.55 3.65
N ARG A 233 13.03 -13.30 4.84
CA ARG A 233 11.81 -13.98 5.33
C ARG A 233 10.52 -13.52 4.61
N PHE A 234 10.45 -12.23 4.26
CA PHE A 234 9.27 -11.62 3.63
C PHE A 234 9.48 -11.29 2.16
N HIS A 235 10.33 -12.05 1.46
CA HIS A 235 10.72 -11.83 0.06
C HIS A 235 9.58 -11.88 -0.98
N ARG A 236 8.36 -12.24 -0.56
CA ARG A 236 7.12 -12.21 -1.37
C ARG A 236 6.27 -10.97 -1.12
N TYR A 237 6.61 -10.15 -0.14
CA TYR A 237 5.97 -8.87 0.13
C TYR A 237 6.72 -7.75 -0.58
N SER A 238 6.00 -6.69 -0.96
CA SER A 238 6.62 -5.48 -1.52
C SER A 238 7.65 -4.87 -0.56
N VAL A 239 8.58 -4.08 -1.08
CA VAL A 239 9.54 -3.31 -0.28
C VAL A 239 8.83 -2.48 0.80
N ASN A 240 7.71 -1.84 0.45
CA ASN A 240 6.90 -1.07 1.40
C ASN A 240 6.41 -1.92 2.57
N ASN A 241 5.81 -3.08 2.28
CA ASN A 241 5.30 -3.95 3.35
C ASN A 241 6.44 -4.59 4.15
N THR A 242 7.54 -4.93 3.51
CA THR A 242 8.76 -5.44 4.17
C THR A 242 9.34 -4.40 5.13
N MET A 243 9.46 -3.15 4.67
CA MET A 243 9.91 -2.01 5.49
C MET A 243 8.96 -1.76 6.67
N LEU A 244 7.64 -1.78 6.44
CA LEU A 244 6.65 -1.63 7.50
C LEU A 244 6.76 -2.73 8.56
N ILE A 245 6.98 -3.98 8.14
CA ILE A 245 7.21 -5.10 9.07
C ILE A 245 8.52 -4.87 9.83
N TYR A 246 9.61 -4.52 9.16
CA TYR A 246 10.91 -4.23 9.77
C TYR A 246 10.81 -3.14 10.86
N MET A 247 10.15 -2.03 10.56
CA MET A 247 10.02 -0.90 11.51
C MET A 247 9.16 -1.24 12.73
N GLN A 248 8.19 -2.15 12.60
CA GLN A 248 7.25 -2.48 13.67
C GLN A 248 7.64 -3.74 14.46
N LYS A 249 8.21 -4.74 13.80
CA LYS A 249 8.56 -6.05 14.37
C LYS A 249 9.68 -6.73 13.55
N PRO A 250 10.97 -6.34 13.73
CA PRO A 250 12.10 -6.86 12.95
C PRO A 250 12.40 -8.34 13.21
N ASP A 251 11.88 -8.91 14.29
CA ASP A 251 11.95 -10.33 14.64
C ASP A 251 10.82 -11.17 14.03
N ALA A 252 9.86 -10.57 13.31
CA ALA A 252 8.73 -11.29 12.72
C ALA A 252 9.18 -12.40 11.76
N THR A 253 8.56 -13.57 11.83
CA THR A 253 8.93 -14.74 11.01
C THR A 253 7.81 -15.13 10.05
N LEU A 254 6.56 -14.92 10.43
CA LEU A 254 5.40 -15.22 9.59
C LEU A 254 4.22 -14.36 10.01
N VAL A 255 3.67 -13.60 9.07
CA VAL A 255 2.55 -12.67 9.35
C VAL A 255 1.29 -13.06 8.60
N ALA A 256 0.15 -12.96 9.28
CA ALA A 256 -1.15 -13.13 8.66
C ALA A 256 -2.24 -12.28 9.32
N GLY A 257 -3.32 -12.02 8.60
CA GLY A 257 -4.50 -11.33 9.16
C GLY A 257 -5.20 -12.17 10.24
N TYR A 258 -5.87 -11.50 11.17
CA TYR A 258 -6.55 -12.14 12.32
C TYR A 258 -7.44 -13.33 11.90
N ASN A 259 -8.28 -13.14 10.88
CA ASN A 259 -9.18 -14.19 10.41
C ASN A 259 -8.44 -15.34 9.72
N LYS A 260 -7.30 -15.07 9.08
CA LYS A 260 -6.48 -16.08 8.40
C LYS A 260 -5.83 -17.01 9.42
N TRP A 261 -5.32 -16.48 10.54
CA TRP A 261 -4.83 -17.28 11.66
C TRP A 261 -5.89 -18.27 12.17
N LYS A 262 -7.12 -17.78 12.37
CA LYS A 262 -8.23 -18.61 12.85
C LYS A 262 -8.69 -19.65 11.85
N ALA A 263 -8.86 -19.25 10.59
CA ALA A 263 -9.51 -20.08 9.57
C ALA A 263 -8.58 -21.10 8.91
N GLN A 264 -7.31 -20.74 8.68
CA GLN A 264 -6.37 -21.59 7.91
C GLN A 264 -5.34 -22.29 8.78
N PHE A 265 -4.96 -21.68 9.91
CA PHE A 265 -3.88 -22.19 10.74
C PHE A 265 -4.36 -22.75 12.08
N GLU A 266 -5.66 -22.63 12.39
CA GLU A 266 -6.23 -23.01 13.69
C GLU A 266 -5.49 -22.37 14.87
N ARG A 267 -5.07 -21.11 14.69
CA ARG A 267 -4.42 -20.28 15.71
C ARG A 267 -5.25 -19.05 16.01
N HIS A 268 -5.12 -18.50 17.21
CA HIS A 268 -5.78 -17.27 17.63
C HIS A 268 -4.75 -16.27 18.13
N VAL A 269 -4.97 -14.99 17.85
CA VAL A 269 -4.11 -13.91 18.35
C VAL A 269 -4.31 -13.80 19.86
N LYS A 270 -3.19 -13.75 20.61
CA LYS A 270 -3.20 -13.61 22.07
C LYS A 270 -3.84 -12.29 22.47
N LYS A 271 -4.53 -12.28 23.62
CA LYS A 271 -5.19 -11.07 24.12
C LYS A 271 -4.13 -10.03 24.49
N GLY A 272 -4.28 -8.80 23.97
CA GLY A 272 -3.36 -7.69 24.24
C GLY A 272 -2.29 -7.47 23.15
N GLU A 273 -2.16 -8.38 22.18
CA GLU A 273 -1.19 -8.23 21.10
C GLU A 273 -1.55 -7.09 20.14
N HIS A 274 -0.53 -6.35 19.72
CA HIS A 274 -0.67 -5.24 18.79
C HIS A 274 -0.41 -5.70 17.35
N GLY A 275 -1.32 -5.36 16.43
CA GLY A 275 -1.17 -5.71 15.02
C GLY A 275 -0.16 -4.82 14.28
N ILE A 276 0.65 -5.45 13.44
CA ILE A 276 1.55 -4.84 12.46
C ILE A 276 0.71 -4.25 11.33
N THR A 277 0.96 -2.99 10.99
CA THR A 277 0.27 -2.29 9.90
C THR A 277 0.94 -2.61 8.58
N ILE A 278 0.18 -3.11 7.61
CA ILE A 278 0.61 -3.28 6.22
C ILE A 278 -0.37 -2.62 5.25
N ILE A 279 0.05 -2.37 4.02
CA ILE A 279 -0.80 -1.85 2.96
C ILE A 279 -1.34 -3.05 2.15
N ALA A 280 -2.67 -3.15 2.05
CA ALA A 280 -3.32 -4.22 1.28
C ALA A 280 -4.32 -3.66 0.25
N PRO A 281 -4.43 -4.29 -0.93
CA PRO A 281 -5.46 -3.96 -1.89
C PRO A 281 -6.83 -4.34 -1.32
N THR A 282 -7.73 -3.38 -1.30
CA THR A 282 -9.16 -3.52 -0.97
C THR A 282 -9.97 -2.88 -2.10
N PRO A 283 -9.87 -3.44 -3.33
CA PRO A 283 -10.57 -2.89 -4.47
C PRO A 283 -12.08 -2.85 -4.21
N TYR A 284 -12.75 -1.86 -4.79
CA TYR A 284 -14.20 -1.73 -4.70
C TYR A 284 -14.80 -1.65 -6.10
N LYS A 285 -15.97 -2.26 -6.25
CA LYS A 285 -16.68 -2.28 -7.53
C LYS A 285 -17.45 -0.98 -7.71
N LYS A 286 -17.31 -0.37 -8.88
CA LYS A 286 -18.04 0.84 -9.28
C LYS A 286 -18.70 0.57 -10.63
N LYS A 287 -20.01 0.82 -10.69
CA LYS A 287 -20.73 0.83 -11.96
C LYS A 287 -20.46 2.15 -12.68
N ILE A 288 -19.99 2.07 -13.91
CA ILE A 288 -19.81 3.22 -14.80
C ILE A 288 -20.67 3.01 -16.05
N GLU A 289 -21.16 4.11 -16.62
CA GLU A 289 -21.81 4.10 -17.93
C GLU A 289 -20.73 4.31 -18.99
N GLU A 290 -20.49 3.30 -19.82
CA GLU A 290 -19.52 3.35 -20.92
C GLU A 290 -20.26 3.36 -22.26
N GLN A 291 -19.71 4.02 -23.29
CA GLN A 291 -20.31 4.01 -24.63
C GLN A 291 -20.17 2.62 -25.23
N LYS A 292 -21.27 2.06 -25.72
CA LYS A 292 -21.24 0.76 -26.38
C LYS A 292 -20.54 0.89 -27.72
N LEU A 293 -19.39 0.23 -27.89
CA LEU A 293 -18.61 0.28 -29.13
C LEU A 293 -18.91 -0.94 -30.00
N ASP A 294 -18.89 -0.74 -31.32
CA ASP A 294 -18.99 -1.80 -32.30
C ASP A 294 -17.70 -2.67 -32.27
N PRO A 295 -17.82 -4.02 -32.21
CA PRO A 295 -16.67 -4.91 -31.99
C PRO A 295 -15.58 -4.83 -33.08
N ASP A 296 -15.96 -4.52 -34.31
CA ASP A 296 -15.06 -4.54 -35.47
C ASP A 296 -14.49 -3.15 -35.74
N THR A 297 -15.29 -2.11 -35.56
CA THR A 297 -14.94 -0.73 -35.92
C THR A 297 -14.50 0.13 -34.74
N LYS A 298 -14.74 -0.34 -33.51
CA LYS A 298 -14.59 0.43 -32.25
C LYS A 298 -15.35 1.77 -32.24
N ALA A 299 -16.34 1.96 -33.12
CA ALA A 299 -17.15 3.17 -33.19
C ALA A 299 -18.35 3.10 -32.22
N PRO A 300 -18.83 4.22 -31.65
CA PRO A 300 -20.00 4.24 -30.77
C PRO A 300 -21.26 3.77 -31.48
N ILE A 301 -21.94 2.77 -30.94
CA ILE A 301 -23.22 2.27 -31.44
C ILE A 301 -24.30 3.30 -31.10
N LEU A 302 -24.97 3.77 -32.14
CA LEU A 302 -26.09 4.72 -32.03
C LEU A 302 -27.41 3.97 -31.96
N ASP A 303 -28.35 4.49 -31.17
CA ASP A 303 -29.75 4.03 -31.17
C ASP A 303 -30.52 4.53 -32.40
N LYS A 304 -31.79 4.16 -32.48
CA LYS A 304 -32.67 4.53 -33.61
C LYS A 304 -32.89 6.03 -33.76
N ASP A 305 -32.58 6.81 -32.74
CA ASP A 305 -32.72 8.27 -32.70
C ASP A 305 -31.36 8.97 -32.90
N GLY A 306 -30.29 8.22 -33.20
CA GLY A 306 -28.95 8.74 -33.43
C GLY A 306 -28.17 9.09 -32.16
N LYS A 307 -28.61 8.61 -30.98
CA LYS A 307 -27.95 8.86 -29.70
C LYS A 307 -27.08 7.67 -29.31
N ILE A 308 -25.90 7.93 -28.74
CA ILE A 308 -24.95 6.90 -28.30
C ILE A 308 -25.61 6.01 -27.24
N ILE A 309 -25.61 4.71 -27.49
CA ILE A 309 -26.06 3.69 -26.53
C ILE A 309 -24.97 3.56 -25.46
N THR A 310 -25.33 3.75 -24.19
CA THR A 310 -24.45 3.46 -23.05
C THR A 310 -24.78 2.09 -22.45
N GLU A 311 -23.77 1.39 -21.97
CA GLU A 311 -23.91 0.17 -21.18
C GLU A 311 -23.35 0.36 -19.76
N GLU A 312 -24.03 -0.20 -18.76
CA GLU A 312 -23.50 -0.26 -17.40
C GLU A 312 -22.41 -1.33 -17.33
N LYS A 313 -21.15 -0.91 -17.16
CA LYS A 313 -20.02 -1.80 -16.90
C LYS A 313 -19.60 -1.69 -15.45
N GLU A 314 -19.47 -2.83 -14.77
CA GLU A 314 -18.93 -2.89 -13.42
C GLU A 314 -17.41 -2.96 -13.51
N ILE A 315 -16.72 -1.88 -13.12
CA ILE A 315 -15.26 -1.85 -13.06
C ILE A 315 -14.78 -1.98 -11.62
N GLU A 316 -13.64 -2.64 -11.45
CA GLU A 316 -12.99 -2.81 -10.16
C GLU A 316 -11.97 -1.69 -9.96
N ILE A 317 -12.25 -0.75 -9.06
CA ILE A 317 -11.33 0.36 -8.80
C ILE A 317 -10.30 -0.11 -7.78
N PRO A 318 -8.99 -0.09 -8.12
CA PRO A 318 -7.94 -0.41 -7.17
C PRO A 318 -7.95 0.62 -6.04
N MET A 319 -8.05 0.14 -4.81
CA MET A 319 -7.96 0.97 -3.62
C MET A 319 -7.08 0.25 -2.62
N PHE A 320 -6.14 0.97 -2.02
CA PHE A 320 -5.30 0.45 -0.95
C PHE A 320 -5.79 0.97 0.40
N ARG A 321 -5.68 0.12 1.42
CA ARG A 321 -5.99 0.49 2.80
C ARG A 321 -4.95 -0.07 3.77
N PRO A 322 -4.64 0.67 4.85
CA PRO A 322 -3.87 0.12 5.95
C PRO A 322 -4.67 -0.97 6.67
N VAL A 323 -4.11 -2.17 6.77
CA VAL A 323 -4.70 -3.32 7.47
C VAL A 323 -3.76 -3.83 8.55
N LYS A 324 -4.31 -4.60 9.50
CA LYS A 324 -3.55 -5.17 10.61
C LYS A 324 -3.29 -6.66 10.38
N VAL A 325 -2.02 -7.06 10.49
CA VAL A 325 -1.56 -8.45 10.52
C VAL A 325 -0.83 -8.74 11.82
N PHE A 326 -0.66 -10.01 12.14
CA PHE A 326 -0.04 -10.47 13.38
C PHE A 326 1.02 -11.51 13.04
N ASP A 327 2.15 -11.45 13.74
CA ASP A 327 3.19 -12.46 13.64
C ASP A 327 2.79 -13.75 14.37
N VAL A 328 3.35 -14.89 13.97
CA VAL A 328 3.11 -16.18 14.60
C VAL A 328 3.39 -16.18 16.11
N SER A 329 4.42 -15.47 16.58
CA SER A 329 4.76 -15.37 18.02
C SER A 329 3.63 -14.73 18.85
N GLN A 330 2.79 -13.92 18.20
CA GLN A 330 1.62 -13.25 18.79
C GLN A 330 0.36 -14.13 18.80
N THR A 331 0.48 -15.40 18.41
CA THR A 331 -0.65 -16.32 18.31
C THR A 331 -0.43 -17.59 19.13
N ASP A 332 -1.51 -18.19 19.61
CA ASP A 332 -1.53 -19.52 20.24
C ASP A 332 -2.40 -20.47 19.41
N GLY A 333 -1.99 -21.74 19.36
CA GLY A 333 -2.71 -22.79 18.62
C GLY A 333 -1.77 -23.88 18.11
N LYS A 334 -2.22 -24.61 17.09
CA LYS A 334 -1.46 -25.76 16.54
C LYS A 334 -0.07 -25.33 16.05
N PRO A 335 0.99 -26.11 16.35
CA PRO A 335 2.32 -25.82 15.83
C PRO A 335 2.26 -25.78 14.30
N LEU A 336 2.88 -24.75 13.72
CA LEU A 336 2.97 -24.65 12.27
C LEU A 336 3.99 -25.66 11.75
N PRO A 337 3.82 -26.17 10.52
CA PRO A 337 4.91 -26.89 9.87
C PRO A 337 6.10 -25.92 9.76
N GLU A 338 7.27 -26.35 10.22
CA GLU A 338 8.51 -25.61 9.98
C GLU A 338 8.76 -25.54 8.48
N LEU A 339 8.97 -24.34 7.93
CA LEU A 339 9.58 -24.20 6.62
C LEU A 339 10.98 -24.78 6.75
N ALA A 340 11.19 -25.92 6.09
CA ALA A 340 12.41 -26.68 6.15
C ALA A 340 13.65 -25.86 5.76
N SER A 341 14.79 -26.32 6.27
CA SER A 341 16.16 -25.83 6.05
C SER A 341 16.58 -24.57 6.81
N SER A 342 16.68 -24.67 8.14
CA SER A 342 17.70 -23.90 8.87
C SER A 342 19.01 -24.70 8.83
N LEU A 343 20.04 -24.12 8.19
CA LEU A 343 21.31 -24.78 7.89
C LEU A 343 22.41 -24.27 8.84
N SER A 344 22.54 -24.86 10.02
CA SER A 344 23.67 -24.50 10.90
C SER A 344 24.97 -25.16 10.42
N GLY A 345 25.90 -24.36 9.91
CA GLY A 345 27.33 -24.69 9.78
C GLY A 345 27.79 -25.48 8.54
N ASN A 346 26.93 -26.32 7.94
CA ASN A 346 27.19 -27.03 6.67
C ASN A 346 25.99 -26.87 5.73
N VAL A 347 26.20 -26.89 4.41
CA VAL A 347 25.10 -26.83 3.43
C VAL A 347 24.54 -28.25 3.26
N PRO A 348 23.36 -28.61 3.80
CA PRO A 348 22.86 -29.98 3.66
C PRO A 348 22.61 -30.29 2.21
N ASN A 349 23.03 -31.49 1.84
CA ASN A 349 23.04 -31.93 0.46
C ASN A 349 23.72 -30.89 -0.45
N TYR A 350 24.92 -30.41 -0.06
CA TYR A 350 25.73 -29.45 -0.83
C TYR A 350 25.70 -29.72 -2.33
N GLU A 351 25.90 -30.96 -2.76
CA GLU A 351 25.82 -31.37 -4.17
C GLU A 351 24.45 -31.16 -4.82
N ALA A 352 23.36 -31.39 -4.10
CA ALA A 352 22.01 -31.12 -4.58
C ALA A 352 21.71 -29.61 -4.60
N PHE A 353 22.22 -28.87 -3.61
CA PHE A 353 22.05 -27.42 -3.52
C PHE A 353 22.85 -26.70 -4.62
N MET A 354 24.11 -27.07 -4.83
CA MET A 354 24.94 -26.57 -5.92
C MET A 354 24.34 -26.90 -7.29
N GLU A 355 23.72 -28.06 -7.44
CA GLU A 355 22.98 -28.39 -8.66
C GLU A 355 21.72 -27.51 -8.84
N ALA A 356 21.01 -27.20 -7.75
CA ALA A 356 19.90 -26.24 -7.80
C ALA A 356 20.39 -24.84 -8.22
N LEU A 357 21.54 -24.39 -7.71
CA LEU A 357 22.17 -23.12 -8.13
C LEU A 357 22.55 -23.15 -9.61
N ARG A 358 23.11 -24.25 -10.12
CA ARG A 358 23.40 -24.40 -11.56
C ARG A 358 22.14 -24.35 -12.42
N ARG A 359 21.04 -24.97 -11.99
CA ARG A 359 19.75 -24.90 -12.70
C ARG A 359 19.10 -23.50 -12.65
N SER A 360 19.38 -22.73 -11.60
CA SER A 360 18.88 -21.35 -11.42
C SER A 360 19.72 -20.27 -12.14
N ALA A 361 20.95 -20.59 -12.53
CA ALA A 361 21.86 -19.66 -13.21
C ALA A 361 21.50 -19.48 -14.68
N LEU A 362 21.65 -18.26 -15.20
CA LEU A 362 21.41 -17.95 -16.62
C LEU A 362 22.55 -18.43 -17.53
N VAL A 363 23.73 -18.63 -16.95
CA VAL A 363 24.97 -18.97 -17.64
C VAL A 363 25.68 -20.14 -16.94
N PRO A 364 26.52 -20.91 -17.65
CA PRO A 364 27.26 -22.02 -17.05
C PRO A 364 28.17 -21.57 -15.92
N ILE A 365 28.19 -22.36 -14.84
CA ILE A 365 29.09 -22.20 -13.70
C ILE A 365 30.29 -23.13 -13.87
N THR A 366 31.48 -22.57 -13.78
CA THR A 366 32.76 -23.28 -13.92
C THR A 366 33.64 -23.03 -12.70
N PHE A 367 34.55 -23.96 -12.40
CA PHE A 367 35.50 -23.83 -11.30
C PHE A 367 36.90 -23.62 -11.85
N GLU A 368 37.55 -22.53 -11.47
CA GLU A 368 38.87 -22.13 -11.98
C GLU A 368 39.86 -21.88 -10.83
N ALA A 369 41.16 -21.97 -11.11
CA ALA A 369 42.18 -21.53 -10.17
C ALA A 369 42.26 -20.00 -10.18
N MET A 370 42.11 -19.36 -9.01
CA MET A 370 42.08 -17.91 -8.85
C MET A 370 42.93 -17.46 -7.66
N ALA A 371 43.20 -16.15 -7.56
CA ALA A 371 43.92 -15.56 -6.44
C ALA A 371 43.14 -15.66 -5.12
N ALA A 372 43.86 -15.57 -3.99
CA ALA A 372 43.31 -15.75 -2.64
C ALA A 372 42.30 -14.67 -2.21
N ASP A 373 42.24 -13.55 -2.92
CA ASP A 373 41.34 -12.41 -2.70
C ASP A 373 40.12 -12.39 -3.65
N THR A 374 40.05 -13.34 -4.59
CA THR A 374 38.97 -13.41 -5.59
C THR A 374 38.20 -14.72 -5.42
N ASP A 375 36.96 -14.64 -4.95
CA ASP A 375 36.11 -15.81 -4.75
C ASP A 375 35.42 -16.30 -6.04
N GLY A 376 35.14 -15.38 -6.96
CA GLY A 376 34.53 -15.65 -8.25
C GLY A 376 34.44 -14.42 -9.13
N TYR A 377 33.97 -14.60 -10.36
CA TYR A 377 33.56 -13.52 -11.24
C TYR A 377 32.53 -14.00 -12.29
N PHE A 378 31.60 -13.13 -12.63
CA PHE A 378 30.76 -13.24 -13.81
C PHE A 378 31.43 -12.57 -15.01
N SER A 379 31.46 -13.25 -16.17
CA SER A 379 31.95 -12.70 -17.42
C SER A 379 30.80 -12.53 -18.42
N ALA A 380 30.37 -11.28 -18.61
CA ALA A 380 29.38 -10.93 -19.63
C ALA A 380 29.89 -11.25 -21.06
N ASP A 381 31.19 -11.06 -21.34
CA ASP A 381 31.76 -11.33 -22.67
C ASP A 381 31.75 -12.82 -23.03
N HIS A 382 32.04 -13.69 -22.05
CA HIS A 382 32.11 -15.13 -22.27
C HIS A 382 30.84 -15.88 -21.86
N GLN A 383 29.82 -15.16 -21.37
CA GLN A 383 28.57 -15.72 -20.83
C GLN A 383 28.84 -16.91 -19.90
N LYS A 384 29.68 -16.70 -18.87
CA LYS A 384 30.03 -17.73 -17.88
C LYS A 384 30.19 -17.13 -16.48
N ILE A 385 29.94 -17.95 -15.47
CA ILE A 385 30.33 -17.71 -14.08
C ILE A 385 31.55 -18.59 -13.79
N ALA A 386 32.59 -17.99 -13.21
CA ALA A 386 33.77 -18.71 -12.76
C ALA A 386 33.90 -18.54 -11.24
N ILE A 387 34.02 -19.67 -10.53
CA ILE A 387 34.16 -19.72 -9.07
C ILE A 387 35.51 -20.31 -8.72
N ARG A 388 36.16 -19.79 -7.69
CA ARG A 388 37.47 -20.27 -7.25
C ARG A 388 37.40 -21.69 -6.70
N GLN A 389 38.34 -22.54 -7.13
CA GLN A 389 38.52 -23.89 -6.60
C GLN A 389 39.10 -23.88 -5.17
N GLY A 390 38.65 -24.83 -4.33
CA GLY A 390 39.24 -25.09 -3.01
C GLY A 390 38.74 -24.20 -1.87
N MET A 391 37.64 -23.46 -2.06
CA MET A 391 36.96 -22.73 -0.99
C MET A 391 36.09 -23.65 -0.12
N SER A 392 35.71 -23.20 1.08
CA SER A 392 34.72 -23.90 1.90
C SER A 392 33.34 -23.92 1.23
N GLU A 393 32.48 -24.89 1.58
CA GLU A 393 31.13 -25.00 1.01
C GLU A 393 30.32 -23.70 1.13
N VAL A 394 30.38 -23.05 2.30
CA VAL A 394 29.70 -21.78 2.59
C VAL A 394 30.23 -20.66 1.70
N GLN A 395 31.55 -20.51 1.57
CA GLN A 395 32.16 -19.51 0.68
C GLN A 395 31.81 -19.78 -0.77
N THR A 396 31.88 -21.04 -1.22
CA THR A 396 31.52 -21.41 -2.59
C THR A 396 30.06 -21.09 -2.90
N VAL A 397 29.13 -21.39 -2.01
CA VAL A 397 27.71 -21.05 -2.20
C VAL A 397 27.51 -19.54 -2.21
N SER A 398 28.06 -18.82 -1.23
CA SER A 398 27.95 -17.36 -1.15
C SER A 398 28.48 -16.67 -2.41
N ALA A 399 29.66 -17.08 -2.88
CA ALA A 399 30.24 -16.57 -4.12
C ALA A 399 29.39 -16.95 -5.34
N THR A 400 28.89 -18.18 -5.41
CA THR A 400 28.04 -18.62 -6.52
C THR A 400 26.75 -17.81 -6.61
N VAL A 401 26.08 -17.58 -5.48
CA VAL A 401 24.86 -16.77 -5.44
C VAL A 401 25.15 -15.32 -5.82
N HIS A 402 26.27 -14.75 -5.34
CA HIS A 402 26.75 -13.42 -5.73
C HIS A 402 26.95 -13.31 -7.24
N GLU A 403 27.67 -14.25 -7.85
CA GLU A 403 27.89 -14.22 -9.30
C GLU A 403 26.62 -14.52 -10.11
N ILE A 404 25.69 -15.31 -9.59
CA ILE A 404 24.36 -15.48 -10.21
C ILE A 404 23.60 -14.14 -10.16
N ALA A 405 23.67 -13.41 -9.05
CA ALA A 405 23.06 -12.09 -8.94
C ALA A 405 23.65 -11.13 -9.98
N HIS A 406 24.97 -11.10 -10.13
CA HIS A 406 25.64 -10.35 -11.19
C HIS A 406 25.17 -10.76 -12.58
N SER A 407 25.04 -12.06 -12.85
CA SER A 407 24.54 -12.56 -14.13
C SER A 407 23.05 -12.25 -14.38
N LYS A 408 22.25 -12.02 -13.35
CA LYS A 408 20.82 -11.68 -13.49
C LYS A 408 20.60 -10.18 -13.63
N LEU A 409 21.42 -9.36 -12.97
CA LEU A 409 21.28 -7.91 -12.95
C LEU A 409 22.12 -7.20 -14.02
N HIS A 410 23.34 -7.69 -14.26
CA HIS A 410 24.36 -6.96 -15.02
C HIS A 410 24.83 -7.73 -16.27
N ASN A 411 24.10 -8.79 -16.68
CA ASN A 411 24.34 -9.51 -17.92
C ASN A 411 23.75 -8.79 -19.13
N GLN A 412 24.28 -7.60 -19.40
CA GLN A 412 24.01 -6.89 -20.64
C GLN A 412 24.89 -7.51 -21.73
N LYS A 413 24.30 -8.30 -22.64
CA LYS A 413 24.96 -8.68 -23.89
C LYS A 413 25.48 -7.40 -24.55
N LYS A 414 26.70 -7.38 -25.09
CA LYS A 414 27.20 -6.26 -25.91
C LYS A 414 26.22 -6.06 -27.07
N ILE A 415 25.32 -5.08 -26.96
CA ILE A 415 24.42 -4.74 -28.06
C ILE A 415 25.24 -3.94 -29.07
N GLN A 416 25.44 -4.50 -30.25
CA GLN A 416 25.78 -3.71 -31.42
C GLN A 416 24.48 -3.11 -31.96
N ILE A 417 24.24 -1.85 -31.65
CA ILE A 417 23.07 -1.12 -32.17
C ILE A 417 23.41 -0.73 -33.61
N ALA A 418 22.77 -1.38 -34.58
CA ALA A 418 22.85 -0.96 -35.98
C ALA A 418 22.03 0.33 -36.14
N ASN A 419 22.67 1.41 -36.62
CA ASN A 419 22.10 2.77 -36.77
C ASN A 419 21.78 3.46 -35.44
N ASP A 420 22.81 3.69 -34.61
CA ASP A 420 22.74 4.48 -33.38
C ASP A 420 22.63 5.99 -33.69
N GLU A 421 21.45 6.41 -34.15
CA GLU A 421 21.12 7.81 -34.44
C GLU A 421 21.00 8.65 -33.15
N GLN A 422 21.12 9.97 -33.26
CA GLN A 422 20.88 10.86 -32.13
C GLN A 422 19.37 10.98 -31.88
N TYR A 423 18.96 10.66 -30.66
CA TYR A 423 17.60 10.83 -30.17
C TYR A 423 17.54 12.01 -29.22
N GLN A 424 16.38 12.65 -29.13
CA GLN A 424 16.18 13.73 -28.17
C GLN A 424 15.89 13.13 -26.79
N GLU A 425 16.56 13.63 -25.75
CA GLU A 425 16.30 13.16 -24.39
C GLU A 425 14.97 13.69 -23.88
N ILE A 426 14.22 12.80 -23.25
CA ILE A 426 12.91 13.07 -22.65
C ILE A 426 12.80 12.44 -21.27
N GLU A 427 11.81 12.88 -20.50
CA GLU A 427 11.32 12.21 -19.31
C GLU A 427 9.83 11.92 -19.52
N LEU A 428 9.47 10.63 -19.49
CA LEU A 428 8.11 10.15 -19.73
C LEU A 428 7.58 9.48 -18.47
N PHE A 429 6.57 10.06 -17.82
CA PHE A 429 6.06 9.63 -16.51
C PHE A 429 7.17 9.41 -15.46
N ASP A 430 8.02 10.43 -15.25
CA ASP A 430 9.20 10.40 -14.38
C ASP A 430 10.29 9.38 -14.78
N LYS A 431 10.21 8.79 -15.98
CA LYS A 431 11.22 7.85 -16.49
C LYS A 431 12.08 8.49 -17.57
N PRO A 432 13.42 8.44 -17.46
CA PRO A 432 14.28 8.94 -18.52
C PRO A 432 14.09 8.09 -19.79
N GLY A 433 14.13 8.75 -20.94
CA GLY A 433 13.91 8.11 -22.23
C GLY A 433 14.51 8.89 -23.39
N LEU A 434 14.40 8.28 -24.56
CA LEU A 434 14.81 8.86 -25.83
C LEU A 434 13.62 8.99 -26.75
N PHE A 435 13.52 10.11 -27.46
CA PHE A 435 12.45 10.43 -28.39
C PHE A 435 12.98 10.56 -29.82
N SER A 436 12.20 10.05 -30.76
CA SER A 436 12.34 10.30 -32.19
C SER A 436 11.03 10.80 -32.77
N ASN A 437 11.11 11.80 -33.66
CA ASN A 437 9.98 12.19 -34.51
C ASN A 437 9.57 11.06 -35.47
N GLY A 438 10.48 10.14 -35.79
CA GLY A 438 10.26 9.03 -36.70
C GLY A 438 9.82 7.74 -36.01
N ARG A 439 9.55 6.71 -36.80
CA ARG A 439 9.31 5.36 -36.30
C ARG A 439 10.63 4.65 -36.04
N ILE A 440 10.75 4.03 -34.87
CA ILE A 440 11.92 3.23 -34.51
C ILE A 440 11.68 1.77 -34.88
N VAL A 441 12.67 1.16 -35.54
CA VAL A 441 12.64 -0.26 -35.91
C VAL A 441 12.91 -1.10 -34.66
N ARG A 442 12.01 -2.02 -34.33
CA ARG A 442 12.04 -2.77 -33.06
C ARG A 442 12.83 -4.06 -33.13
N ASP A 443 13.05 -4.60 -34.33
CA ASP A 443 13.62 -5.94 -34.54
C ASP A 443 15.07 -6.09 -34.00
N ASN A 444 15.79 -4.97 -33.81
CA ASN A 444 17.18 -4.95 -33.34
C ASN A 444 17.37 -4.18 -32.02
N LEU A 445 16.30 -3.87 -31.30
CA LEU A 445 16.43 -3.23 -29.99
C LEU A 445 16.97 -4.23 -28.95
N PRO A 446 17.79 -3.77 -27.98
CA PRO A 446 18.15 -4.57 -26.81
C PRO A 446 16.93 -5.19 -26.12
N GLU A 447 17.09 -6.37 -25.50
CA GLU A 447 16.04 -7.03 -24.70
C GLU A 447 15.51 -6.11 -23.58
N ASP A 448 16.34 -5.21 -23.05
CA ASP A 448 16.00 -4.27 -21.97
C ASP A 448 15.62 -2.85 -22.45
N VAL A 449 15.35 -2.68 -23.74
CA VAL A 449 14.88 -1.40 -24.31
C VAL A 449 13.46 -1.54 -24.83
N TYR A 450 12.56 -0.81 -24.20
CA TYR A 450 11.14 -0.80 -24.52
C TYR A 450 10.83 0.34 -25.48
N CYS A 451 10.13 0.02 -26.58
CA CYS A 451 9.73 1.01 -27.58
C CYS A 451 8.21 1.20 -27.60
N TYR A 452 7.79 2.45 -27.41
CA TYR A 452 6.39 2.87 -27.48
C TYR A 452 6.21 3.95 -28.55
N ASP A 453 4.98 4.14 -29.02
CA ASP A 453 4.63 5.20 -29.96
C ASP A 453 3.80 6.26 -29.23
N LEU A 454 4.05 7.54 -29.53
CA LEU A 454 3.21 8.65 -29.12
C LEU A 454 2.13 8.88 -30.16
N ARG A 455 0.90 9.04 -29.70
CA ARG A 455 -0.24 9.39 -30.53
C ARG A 455 -0.53 10.89 -30.42
N GLY A 456 -0.70 11.51 -31.57
CA GLY A 456 -1.17 12.88 -31.73
C GLY A 456 -2.68 12.99 -31.61
N SER A 457 -3.17 14.18 -31.26
CA SER A 457 -4.60 14.47 -31.22
C SER A 457 -5.20 14.38 -32.63
N ASP A 458 -6.50 14.09 -32.72
CA ASP A 458 -7.18 14.02 -34.01
C ASP A 458 -7.33 15.40 -34.68
N TYR A 459 -7.14 16.48 -33.92
CA TYR A 459 -7.22 17.86 -34.38
C TYR A 459 -5.84 18.46 -34.69
N ASP A 460 -4.83 18.10 -33.92
CA ASP A 460 -3.43 18.43 -34.12
C ASP A 460 -2.57 17.17 -33.95
N PRO A 461 -2.16 16.51 -35.06
CA PRO A 461 -1.29 15.34 -34.99
C PRO A 461 0.07 15.58 -34.32
N GLY A 462 0.49 16.84 -34.17
CA GLY A 462 1.71 17.22 -33.43
C GLY A 462 1.51 17.33 -31.92
N GLU A 463 0.26 17.41 -31.45
CA GLU A 463 -0.08 17.48 -30.02
C GLU A 463 -0.17 16.06 -29.46
N GLN A 464 0.84 15.63 -28.68
CA GLN A 464 0.87 14.28 -28.12
C GLN A 464 -0.17 14.13 -27.00
N VAL A 465 -1.09 13.19 -27.17
CA VAL A 465 -2.21 12.96 -26.24
C VAL A 465 -2.09 11.66 -25.44
N CYS A 466 -1.42 10.64 -25.98
CA CYS A 466 -1.23 9.39 -25.26
C CYS A 466 -0.03 8.58 -25.78
N VAL A 467 0.43 7.65 -24.94
CA VAL A 467 1.43 6.62 -25.23
C VAL A 467 0.69 5.32 -25.51
N GLU A 468 1.02 4.65 -26.62
CA GLU A 468 0.49 3.32 -26.98
C GLU A 468 1.65 2.37 -27.33
N GLU A 469 1.43 1.05 -27.24
CA GLU A 469 2.43 0.08 -27.74
C GLU A 469 2.76 0.33 -29.21
N ARG A 470 1.76 0.63 -30.05
CA ARG A 470 1.98 0.93 -31.46
C ARG A 470 0.83 1.77 -32.01
N VAL A 471 1.15 2.94 -32.54
CA VAL A 471 0.15 3.87 -33.09
C VAL A 471 0.03 3.64 -34.59
N VAL A 472 -1.19 3.36 -35.06
CA VAL A 472 -1.47 3.13 -36.49
C VAL A 472 -1.78 4.44 -37.22
N VAL A 473 -2.53 5.34 -36.58
CA VAL A 473 -3.01 6.61 -37.15
C VAL A 473 -2.63 7.73 -36.18
N ASN A 474 -2.26 8.90 -36.70
CA ASN A 474 -1.79 10.05 -35.92
C ASN A 474 -0.55 9.72 -35.08
N HIS A 475 0.47 9.11 -35.69
CA HIS A 475 1.77 8.90 -35.05
C HIS A 475 2.48 10.25 -34.89
N ALA A 476 2.80 10.60 -33.64
CA ALA A 476 3.44 11.86 -33.27
C ALA A 476 4.91 11.69 -32.84
N GLY A 477 5.40 10.45 -32.79
CA GLY A 477 6.79 10.11 -32.48
C GLY A 477 6.91 8.74 -31.83
N SER A 478 8.14 8.30 -31.61
CA SER A 478 8.44 7.04 -30.91
C SER A 478 9.38 7.32 -29.75
N VAL A 479 9.22 6.56 -28.68
CA VAL A 479 10.01 6.69 -27.46
C VAL A 479 10.69 5.36 -27.11
N LEU A 480 11.91 5.45 -26.59
CA LEU A 480 12.67 4.35 -26.03
C LEU A 480 12.84 4.57 -24.53
N LEU A 481 12.59 3.53 -23.74
CA LEU A 481 12.77 3.52 -22.29
C LEU A 481 13.60 2.30 -21.89
N THR A 482 14.34 2.42 -20.80
CA THR A 482 15.02 1.29 -20.13
C THR A 482 14.12 0.56 -19.14
N GLU A 483 12.96 1.14 -18.83
CA GLU A 483 11.95 0.54 -17.97
C GLU A 483 10.60 0.45 -18.70
N PRO A 484 9.84 -0.63 -18.50
CA PRO A 484 8.53 -0.77 -19.14
C PRO A 484 7.51 0.20 -18.54
N LEU A 485 6.53 0.61 -19.34
CA LEU A 485 5.34 1.31 -18.89
C LEU A 485 4.22 0.31 -18.56
N GLU A 486 3.52 0.54 -17.45
CA GLU A 486 2.30 -0.17 -17.11
C GLU A 486 1.12 0.46 -17.85
N LEU A 487 0.85 -0.02 -19.07
CA LEU A 487 -0.28 0.44 -19.87
C LEU A 487 -1.62 0.00 -19.27
N ALA A 488 -2.68 0.80 -19.45
CA ALA A 488 -4.03 0.42 -19.05
C ALA A 488 -4.57 -0.75 -19.90
N GLU A 489 -5.70 -1.35 -19.51
CA GLU A 489 -6.31 -2.49 -20.24
C GLU A 489 -6.62 -2.18 -21.72
N ASP A 490 -6.82 -0.91 -22.07
CA ASP A 490 -7.04 -0.47 -23.45
C ASP A 490 -5.75 -0.31 -24.26
N GLY A 491 -4.59 -0.55 -23.63
CA GLY A 491 -3.25 -0.46 -24.22
C GLY A 491 -2.70 0.97 -24.29
N ARG A 492 -3.30 1.92 -23.55
CA ARG A 492 -2.96 3.35 -23.65
C ARG A 492 -2.64 3.98 -22.30
N LEU A 493 -1.78 4.98 -22.31
CA LEU A 493 -1.48 5.87 -21.18
C LEU A 493 -1.68 7.32 -21.63
N MET A 494 -2.61 8.04 -21.00
CA MET A 494 -2.93 9.41 -21.38
C MET A 494 -1.86 10.39 -20.87
N LEU A 495 -1.43 11.31 -21.73
CA LEU A 495 -0.58 12.44 -21.35
C LEU A 495 -1.48 13.57 -20.84
N THR A 496 -1.09 14.25 -19.77
CA THR A 496 -1.81 15.39 -19.20
C THR A 496 -0.98 16.66 -19.33
N GLU A 497 -1.60 17.84 -19.21
CA GLU A 497 -0.91 19.14 -19.28
C GLU A 497 0.15 19.31 -18.18
N GLU A 498 0.00 18.65 -17.03
CA GLU A 498 0.91 18.78 -15.87
C GLU A 498 1.86 17.58 -15.71
N GLU A 499 1.53 16.40 -16.25
CA GLU A 499 2.31 15.17 -16.09
C GLU A 499 2.26 14.32 -17.37
N GLY A 500 3.40 13.78 -17.80
CA GLY A 500 3.41 12.71 -18.81
C GLY A 500 4.63 12.69 -19.70
N LEU A 501 5.02 13.80 -20.33
CA LEU A 501 6.14 13.86 -21.27
C LEU A 501 6.84 15.22 -21.19
N ASN A 502 8.12 15.22 -20.82
CA ASN A 502 8.96 16.40 -20.72
C ASN A 502 10.17 16.26 -21.64
N PHE A 503 10.48 17.31 -22.40
CA PHE A 503 11.70 17.38 -23.21
C PHE A 503 12.80 18.05 -22.40
N VAL A 504 13.82 17.27 -21.99
CA VAL A 504 14.88 17.73 -21.08
C VAL A 504 16.03 18.49 -21.80
N GLY A 505 15.97 18.60 -23.12
CA GLY A 505 16.81 19.51 -23.90
C GLY A 505 18.19 18.96 -24.32
N GLY A 506 18.46 17.67 -24.12
CA GLY A 506 19.65 16.95 -24.57
C GLY A 506 19.42 16.10 -25.82
N PHE A 507 20.52 15.65 -26.44
CA PHE A 507 20.49 14.63 -27.48
C PHE A 507 21.56 13.58 -27.16
N SER A 508 21.14 12.32 -27.12
CA SER A 508 22.01 11.17 -26.86
C SER A 508 21.75 10.08 -27.88
N THR A 509 22.78 9.33 -28.24
CA THR A 509 22.56 8.06 -28.94
C THR A 509 22.02 7.01 -27.96
N LEU A 510 21.42 5.93 -28.45
CA LEU A 510 20.93 4.87 -27.57
C LEU A 510 22.09 4.23 -26.80
N ALA A 511 23.28 4.11 -27.40
CA ALA A 511 24.46 3.64 -26.68
C ALA A 511 24.90 4.59 -25.55
N GLN A 512 24.92 5.90 -25.80
CA GLN A 512 25.26 6.91 -24.79
C GLN A 512 24.25 6.93 -23.65
N PHE A 513 22.96 6.93 -23.98
CA PHE A 513 21.87 6.87 -23.03
C PHE A 513 21.95 5.62 -22.16
N LEU A 514 22.12 4.44 -22.76
CA LEU A 514 22.30 3.19 -22.00
C LEU A 514 23.54 3.23 -21.12
N GLN A 515 24.61 3.90 -21.55
CA GLN A 515 25.84 4.05 -20.78
C GLN A 515 25.65 5.00 -19.58
N GLU A 516 24.90 6.08 -19.73
CA GLU A 516 24.56 7.03 -18.65
C GLU A 516 23.57 6.44 -17.65
N GLN A 517 22.66 5.57 -18.11
CA GLN A 517 21.78 4.79 -17.24
C GLN A 517 22.51 3.62 -16.54
N ARG A 518 23.80 3.39 -16.80
CA ARG A 518 24.55 2.37 -16.08
C ARG A 518 24.70 2.78 -14.63
N LYS A 519 24.29 1.88 -13.75
CA LYS A 519 24.59 1.97 -12.34
C LYS A 519 26.11 2.02 -12.16
N ASP A 520 26.54 2.86 -11.24
CA ASP A 520 27.94 2.87 -10.85
C ASP A 520 28.32 1.51 -10.26
N ARG A 521 29.57 1.09 -10.44
CA ARG A 521 30.04 -0.23 -9.99
C ARG A 521 29.79 -0.48 -8.50
N HIS A 522 29.81 0.55 -7.64
CA HIS A 522 29.53 0.33 -6.22
C HIS A 522 28.07 -0.06 -6.00
N THR A 523 27.13 0.53 -6.74
CA THR A 523 25.72 0.13 -6.70
C THR A 523 25.51 -1.29 -7.20
N GLU A 524 26.20 -1.71 -8.28
CA GLU A 524 26.13 -3.08 -8.78
C GLU A 524 26.60 -4.09 -7.71
N GLU A 525 27.75 -3.84 -7.06
CA GLU A 525 28.24 -4.70 -5.99
C GLU A 525 27.33 -4.70 -4.76
N VAL A 526 26.81 -3.54 -4.32
CA VAL A 526 25.85 -3.47 -3.20
C VAL A 526 24.62 -4.33 -3.47
N GLU A 527 24.06 -4.23 -4.67
CA GLU A 527 22.88 -5.02 -5.05
C GLU A 527 23.19 -6.52 -5.06
N ALA A 528 24.28 -6.92 -5.70
CA ALA A 528 24.70 -8.32 -5.78
C ALA A 528 25.03 -8.92 -4.39
N GLU A 529 25.78 -8.20 -3.56
CA GLU A 529 26.09 -8.62 -2.19
C GLU A 529 24.83 -8.73 -1.33
N SER A 530 23.91 -7.77 -1.46
CA SER A 530 22.65 -7.77 -0.70
C SER A 530 21.74 -8.93 -1.08
N ILE A 531 21.68 -9.25 -2.37
CA ILE A 531 20.96 -10.43 -2.87
C ILE A 531 21.61 -11.70 -2.33
N SER A 532 22.94 -11.80 -2.41
CA SER A 532 23.67 -12.96 -1.90
C SER A 532 23.43 -13.17 -0.41
N TYR A 533 23.53 -12.12 0.40
CA TYR A 533 23.24 -12.16 1.83
C TYR A 533 21.80 -12.60 2.10
N ALA A 534 20.81 -12.01 1.42
CA ALA A 534 19.40 -12.32 1.65
C ALA A 534 19.05 -13.78 1.27
N VAL A 535 19.56 -14.26 0.15
CA VAL A 535 19.37 -15.64 -0.33
C VAL A 535 20.06 -16.62 0.61
N CYS A 536 21.32 -16.39 0.98
CA CYS A 536 22.05 -17.22 1.94
C CYS A 536 21.32 -17.26 3.28
N LYS A 537 20.88 -16.10 3.80
CA LYS A 537 20.15 -16.00 5.06
C LYS A 537 18.82 -16.76 5.01
N TYR A 538 18.10 -16.74 3.89
CA TYR A 538 16.86 -17.49 3.70
C TYR A 538 17.09 -19.00 3.84
N PHE A 539 18.14 -19.51 3.21
CA PHE A 539 18.56 -20.91 3.35
C PHE A 539 19.37 -21.16 4.63
N GLY A 540 19.41 -20.24 5.59
CA GLY A 540 20.13 -20.42 6.86
C GLY A 540 21.65 -20.50 6.74
N ILE A 541 22.25 -20.17 5.60
CA ILE A 541 23.70 -20.16 5.39
C ILE A 541 24.27 -18.90 6.02
N GLU A 542 25.12 -19.07 7.03
CA GLU A 542 25.74 -17.97 7.77
C GLU A 542 26.94 -17.38 6.99
N THR A 543 26.71 -16.26 6.33
CA THR A 543 27.76 -15.41 5.75
C THR A 543 28.29 -14.45 6.81
N GLY A 544 29.60 -14.15 6.80
CA GLY A 544 30.25 -13.35 7.84
C GLY A 544 29.62 -11.96 8.08
N GLU A 545 29.72 -11.46 9.32
CA GLU A 545 29.00 -10.27 9.81
C GLU A 545 29.50 -8.92 9.27
N ASN A 546 30.59 -8.88 8.49
CA ASN A 546 31.27 -7.62 8.11
C ASN A 546 31.20 -7.28 6.61
N SER A 547 30.25 -7.85 5.86
CA SER A 547 30.17 -7.65 4.40
C SER A 547 29.79 -6.23 3.98
N PHE A 548 29.03 -5.47 4.79
CA PHE A 548 28.44 -4.19 4.37
C PHE A 548 29.01 -2.95 5.09
N GLY A 549 30.25 -2.99 5.58
CA GLY A 549 30.86 -1.86 6.31
C GLY A 549 30.92 -0.53 5.54
N TYR A 550 30.79 -0.59 4.21
CA TYR A 550 30.84 0.55 3.29
C TYR A 550 29.45 1.08 2.89
N ILE A 551 28.35 0.50 3.39
CA ILE A 551 26.98 0.86 2.96
C ILE A 551 26.62 2.32 3.28
N ALA A 552 27.09 2.83 4.42
CA ALA A 552 26.86 4.22 4.82
C ALA A 552 27.50 5.19 3.83
N SER A 553 28.74 4.92 3.41
CA SER A 553 29.42 5.72 2.38
C SER A 553 28.79 5.59 1.01
N TRP A 554 28.29 4.40 0.64
CA TRP A 554 27.59 4.20 -0.64
C TRP A 554 26.28 4.98 -0.72
N SER A 555 25.53 5.04 0.39
CA SER A 555 24.26 5.76 0.44
C SER A 555 24.43 7.29 0.47
N GLN A 556 25.63 7.78 0.80
CA GLN A 556 25.90 9.20 0.93
C GLN A 556 25.81 9.91 -0.43
N GLY A 557 24.86 10.84 -0.55
CA GLY A 557 24.66 11.63 -1.76
C GLY A 557 23.71 11.02 -2.79
N LYS A 558 23.16 9.83 -2.52
CA LYS A 558 22.09 9.23 -3.35
C LYS A 558 20.73 9.81 -2.99
N GLU A 559 19.89 9.99 -4.01
CA GLU A 559 18.50 10.39 -3.77
C GLU A 559 17.67 9.23 -3.19
N LEU A 560 16.59 9.56 -2.50
CA LEU A 560 15.69 8.56 -1.93
C LEU A 560 15.09 7.64 -3.01
N LYS A 561 14.80 8.19 -4.20
CA LYS A 561 14.29 7.44 -5.35
C LYS A 561 15.30 6.34 -5.77
N GLU A 562 16.59 6.67 -5.85
CA GLU A 562 17.65 5.71 -6.19
C GLU A 562 17.77 4.60 -5.14
N LEU A 563 17.82 4.97 -3.86
CA LEU A 563 17.93 4.01 -2.76
C LEU A 563 16.74 3.05 -2.74
N ARG A 564 15.54 3.58 -2.97
CA ARG A 564 14.29 2.81 -3.07
C ARG A 564 14.33 1.84 -4.26
N ALA A 565 14.74 2.31 -5.43
CA ALA A 565 14.85 1.49 -6.64
C ALA A 565 15.85 0.33 -6.45
N SER A 566 16.96 0.58 -5.74
CA SER A 566 17.92 -0.46 -5.39
C SER A 566 17.31 -1.52 -4.45
N LEU A 567 16.60 -1.10 -3.40
CA LEU A 567 15.89 -2.03 -2.51
C LEU A 567 14.83 -2.87 -3.23
N GLU A 568 14.15 -2.30 -4.23
CA GLU A 568 13.17 -3.01 -5.06
C GLU A 568 13.82 -4.02 -5.99
N THR A 569 14.93 -3.65 -6.61
CA THR A 569 15.78 -4.55 -7.40
C THR A 569 16.26 -5.73 -6.56
N ILE A 570 16.80 -5.46 -5.36
CA ILE A 570 17.28 -6.47 -4.41
C ILE A 570 16.13 -7.39 -3.99
N ASN A 571 14.98 -6.84 -3.57
CA ASN A 571 13.85 -7.62 -3.09
C ASN A 571 13.28 -8.54 -4.20
N LYS A 572 13.02 -8.00 -5.39
CA LYS A 572 12.49 -8.76 -6.53
C LYS A 572 13.44 -9.85 -7.00
N THR A 573 14.73 -9.54 -7.11
CA THR A 573 15.74 -10.48 -7.60
C THR A 573 16.01 -11.58 -6.58
N SER A 574 16.13 -11.23 -5.29
CA SER A 574 16.23 -12.20 -4.20
C SER A 574 15.02 -13.11 -4.16
N GLY A 575 13.80 -12.55 -4.24
CA GLY A 575 12.57 -13.34 -4.20
C GLY A 575 12.43 -14.31 -5.37
N THR A 576 12.85 -13.88 -6.57
CA THR A 576 12.89 -14.74 -7.77
C THR A 576 13.92 -15.85 -7.61
N LEU A 577 15.15 -15.51 -7.21
CA LEU A 577 16.25 -16.46 -7.05
C LEU A 577 15.96 -17.48 -5.95
N ILE A 578 15.41 -17.05 -4.80
CA ILE A 578 14.94 -17.95 -3.74
C ILE A 578 13.90 -18.94 -4.30
N SER A 579 12.90 -18.44 -5.04
CA SER A 579 11.83 -19.28 -5.59
C SER A 579 12.35 -20.29 -6.62
N ASP A 580 13.29 -19.88 -7.47
CA ASP A 580 13.94 -20.74 -8.47
C ASP A 580 14.77 -21.84 -7.79
N ILE A 581 15.61 -21.47 -6.81
CA ILE A 581 16.42 -22.42 -6.03
C ILE A 581 15.51 -23.39 -5.27
N GLU A 582 14.47 -22.91 -4.59
CA GLU A 582 13.51 -23.76 -3.88
C GLU A 582 12.86 -24.78 -4.83
N ARG A 583 12.43 -24.34 -6.01
CA ARG A 583 11.79 -25.21 -7.01
C ARG A 583 12.76 -26.30 -7.48
N HIS A 584 13.95 -25.91 -7.91
CA HIS A 584 14.94 -26.86 -8.42
C HIS A 584 15.47 -27.79 -7.32
N TYR A 585 15.68 -27.29 -6.11
CA TYR A 585 16.10 -28.11 -4.97
C TYR A 585 15.04 -29.17 -4.63
N LYS A 586 13.75 -28.82 -4.62
CA LYS A 586 12.64 -29.77 -4.41
C LYS A 586 12.58 -30.83 -5.52
N GLU A 587 12.78 -30.44 -6.78
CA GLU A 587 12.86 -31.37 -7.92
C GLU A 587 14.03 -32.35 -7.77
N ILE A 588 15.23 -31.84 -7.46
CA ILE A 588 16.44 -32.66 -7.29
C ILE A 588 16.31 -33.62 -6.11
N CYS A 589 15.74 -33.16 -4.99
CA CYS A 589 15.49 -34.02 -3.84
C CYS A 589 14.57 -35.18 -4.21
N LYS A 590 13.51 -34.90 -4.99
CA LYS A 590 12.60 -35.94 -5.50
C LYS A 590 13.29 -36.90 -6.48
N GLU A 591 14.11 -36.39 -7.39
CA GLU A 591 14.88 -37.19 -8.35
C GLU A 591 15.87 -38.14 -7.66
N ARG A 592 16.51 -37.66 -6.58
CA ARG A 592 17.56 -38.38 -5.85
C ARG A 592 17.04 -39.18 -4.65
N GLY A 593 15.74 -39.16 -4.38
CA GLY A 593 15.15 -39.81 -3.21
C GLY A 593 15.63 -39.23 -1.87
N ILE A 594 16.06 -37.96 -1.87
CA ILE A 594 16.47 -37.23 -0.67
C ILE A 594 15.20 -36.69 -0.02
N ASP A 595 14.99 -36.96 1.26
CA ASP A 595 13.95 -36.27 2.02
C ASP A 595 14.45 -34.86 2.39
N PRO A 596 13.85 -33.80 1.82
CA PRO A 596 14.26 -32.42 2.10
C PRO A 596 14.00 -32.00 3.57
N ASN A 597 13.22 -32.80 4.32
CA ASN A 597 12.91 -32.58 5.73
C ASN A 597 13.65 -33.57 6.65
N ALA A 598 14.48 -34.47 6.12
CA ALA A 598 15.27 -35.36 6.95
C ALA A 598 16.28 -34.53 7.75
N LYS A 599 16.13 -34.54 9.07
CA LYS A 599 17.18 -34.07 9.97
C LYS A 599 18.42 -34.92 9.69
N LYS A 600 19.54 -34.30 9.34
CA LYS A 600 20.81 -34.92 9.71
C LYS A 600 20.81 -34.91 11.24
N GLU A 601 20.81 -36.09 11.86
CA GLU A 601 21.40 -36.19 13.20
C GLU A 601 22.76 -35.48 13.11
N PRO A 602 23.08 -34.57 14.04
CA PRO A 602 24.35 -33.87 13.99
C PRO A 602 25.44 -34.92 13.84
N GLU A 603 26.11 -34.88 12.70
CA GLU A 603 27.28 -35.69 12.42
C GLU A 603 28.27 -35.25 13.49
N MET A 604 28.45 -36.09 14.52
CA MET A 604 29.48 -35.91 15.52
C MET A 604 30.78 -35.74 14.75
N ALA A 605 31.24 -34.49 14.65
CA ALA A 605 32.60 -34.21 14.30
C ALA A 605 33.42 -35.08 15.24
N VAL A 606 34.16 -36.03 14.65
CA VAL A 606 35.21 -36.77 15.34
C VAL A 606 36.28 -35.73 15.64
N LEU A 607 36.06 -35.00 16.73
CA LEU A 607 37.10 -34.37 17.48
C LEU A 607 37.79 -35.50 18.24
N ASP A 608 39.11 -35.48 18.17
CA ASP A 608 40.01 -36.42 18.80
C ASP A 608 39.51 -36.84 20.19
N ALA A 609 39.53 -38.15 20.41
CA ALA A 609 39.13 -38.78 21.64
C ALA A 609 40.03 -38.30 22.79
N GLU A 610 39.56 -37.32 23.57
CA GLU A 610 39.84 -37.13 25.00
C GLU A 610 39.00 -35.97 25.59
N ALA A 611 38.20 -36.29 26.63
CA ALA A 611 37.36 -35.42 27.48
C ALA A 611 36.03 -34.90 26.87
N ASN A 612 34.86 -34.85 27.52
CA ASN A 612 34.50 -34.98 28.94
C ASN A 612 32.99 -35.23 29.08
N GLN A 613 32.57 -36.04 30.05
CA GLN A 613 31.19 -36.09 30.56
C GLN A 613 30.88 -34.77 31.29
N GLN A 614 29.73 -34.14 31.03
CA GLN A 614 29.34 -32.89 31.70
C GLN A 614 28.78 -33.17 33.10
N GLU A 615 29.67 -33.16 34.09
CA GLU A 615 29.37 -32.82 35.48
C GLU A 615 29.95 -31.43 35.76
N ALA A 616 29.23 -30.57 36.46
CA ALA A 616 29.71 -29.22 36.79
C ALA A 616 29.50 -28.91 38.27
N LEU A 617 30.58 -28.48 38.94
CA LEU A 617 30.61 -28.09 40.35
C LEU A 617 30.95 -26.60 40.44
N PHE A 618 30.07 -25.79 41.02
CA PHE A 618 30.18 -24.34 41.14
C PHE A 618 30.30 -23.93 42.60
N LEU A 619 31.26 -23.08 42.96
CA LEU A 619 31.31 -22.48 44.30
C LEU A 619 30.33 -21.29 44.34
N ILE A 620 29.32 -21.35 45.22
CA ILE A 620 28.29 -20.29 45.31
C ILE A 620 28.69 -19.23 46.33
N ASP A 621 29.37 -19.64 47.41
CA ASP A 621 29.92 -18.76 48.44
C ASP A 621 31.14 -19.39 49.11
N ASP A 622 31.79 -18.69 50.05
CA ASP A 622 33.03 -19.12 50.70
C ASP A 622 32.91 -20.44 51.50
N ALA A 623 31.72 -21.04 51.60
CA ALA A 623 31.46 -22.26 52.35
C ALA A 623 30.69 -23.36 51.59
N THR A 624 30.23 -23.14 50.34
CA THR A 624 29.28 -24.06 49.69
C THR A 624 29.55 -24.28 48.19
N TYR A 625 29.55 -25.55 47.77
CA TYR A 625 29.55 -25.96 46.36
C TYR A 625 28.17 -26.42 45.90
N LEU A 626 27.78 -26.07 44.67
CA LEU A 626 26.64 -26.59 43.94
C LEU A 626 27.11 -27.55 42.85
N HIS A 627 26.66 -28.78 42.93
CA HIS A 627 26.87 -29.82 41.95
C HIS A 627 25.65 -29.97 41.07
N ILE A 628 25.85 -29.95 39.76
CA ILE A 628 24.80 -30.11 38.76
C ILE A 628 25.08 -31.38 37.97
N GLN A 629 24.14 -32.33 38.03
CA GLN A 629 24.22 -33.61 37.34
C GLN A 629 23.03 -33.79 36.40
N SER A 630 23.22 -34.47 35.27
CA SER A 630 22.11 -34.77 34.35
C SER A 630 21.32 -35.99 34.85
N CYS A 631 20.00 -35.92 34.78
CA CYS A 631 19.11 -37.04 35.08
C CYS A 631 18.00 -37.15 34.03
N ASP A 632 17.28 -38.28 34.02
CA ASP A 632 16.30 -38.61 32.97
C ASP A 632 15.15 -37.60 32.82
N SER A 633 14.92 -36.73 33.82
CA SER A 633 13.90 -35.67 33.81
C SER A 633 14.46 -34.25 33.69
N GLY A 634 15.77 -34.07 33.48
CA GLY A 634 16.43 -32.77 33.39
C GLY A 634 17.74 -32.72 34.16
N TRP A 635 17.83 -31.84 35.15
CA TRP A 635 19.03 -31.62 35.95
C TRP A 635 18.74 -31.85 37.43
N ASP A 636 19.64 -32.53 38.12
CA ASP A 636 19.65 -32.68 39.56
C ASP A 636 20.68 -31.74 40.19
N TYR A 637 20.37 -31.22 41.37
CA TYR A 637 21.13 -30.16 42.03
C TYR A 637 21.43 -30.56 43.48
N THR A 638 22.71 -30.71 43.80
CA THR A 638 23.15 -31.10 45.16
C THR A 638 24.10 -30.04 45.71
N LEU A 639 23.87 -29.59 46.96
CA LEU A 639 24.75 -28.65 47.64
C LEU A 639 25.70 -29.42 48.56
N TYR A 640 26.96 -29.02 48.61
CA TYR A 640 27.98 -29.60 49.47
C TYR A 640 28.65 -28.52 50.32
N ASP A 641 28.94 -28.84 51.58
CA ASP A 641 29.82 -28.01 52.41
C ASP A 641 31.25 -28.05 51.87
N ALA A 642 31.84 -26.89 51.59
CA ALA A 642 33.11 -26.76 50.89
C ALA A 642 34.32 -27.28 51.68
N ALA A 643 34.21 -27.40 53.00
CA ALA A 643 35.29 -27.90 53.85
C ALA A 643 35.24 -29.43 54.02
N SER A 644 34.04 -30.02 54.03
CA SER A 644 33.84 -31.43 54.35
C SER A 644 33.33 -32.30 53.18
N MET A 645 32.89 -31.68 52.08
CA MET A 645 32.30 -32.34 50.90
C MET A 645 31.17 -33.31 51.26
N LYS A 646 30.41 -32.99 52.30
CA LYS A 646 29.18 -33.68 52.68
C LYS A 646 27.97 -32.88 52.23
N GLU A 647 26.96 -33.61 51.77
CA GLU A 647 25.63 -33.11 51.39
C GLU A 647 24.88 -32.50 52.58
#